data_AF-A0A1Y4S658-F1
#
_entry.id   AF-A0A1Y4S658-F1
#
_cell.length_a   1.000
_cell.length_b   1.000
_cell.length_c   1.000
_cell.angle_alpha   90.00
_cell.angle_beta   90.00
_cell.angle_gamma   90.00
#
_symmetry.space_group_name_H-M   'P 1'
#
loop_
_entity.id
_entity.type
_entity.pdbx_description
1 polymer ?
#
loop_
_entity_poly.entity_id
_entity_poly.type
_entity_poly.pdbx_seq_one_letter_code
_entity_poly.pdbx_strand_id
1 'polypeptide(L)'
;MEQNMERQGDFSALPVRKYGSQKRIDWKQTAGCRIPFVYGSISGELEILEYHPGNFITVRYGKQTRKMRTGRLLRLQIEALVDQARTCRSSKCLKSHETFVREVQEMYGGEYTVLSSYINSKTPVRIRHNSAACNWHEYFPTPNNFLRGAGCPACSGSPSFPEMCLLLVLRDFFPDARKQRIQGRECDIVFSAGGKKIGIQYDGAFFHQDPARDDTFNGLFLSEPQHALIRIREAGCPQLLPRERLYELSAPGNYSLENLQELLLRLFLLLNRMLGTDYRPEMTEKLMHQARRSSKKSFRYVMLLEEYIAYLHKHGDAPHRGEQNHLQDRLTTAVREQRFSEEELERLASVRRQYGLLEEERPFGQIYEDMQAFFERYGMLPRQQAGPPEETRLYREIQRCLKRKSFGRQQMEEYERIRGKASNYPVLAEELYERYIAFVEEKQRLPGMDAGDEEEKALAGRVSHRLQRGTFSPEQQEKIQELQRKYSHRRIRERIVEEYRVFIAENGRLPFYRAEGREGKLESNMLRYLRLHSFSPEECRQILKLRAPYQLLSRQLREHVDYLGGDACSFVQEQYETFCREQGRPPVRRRRCRREYDLCRLAEKYLGAEMTARISEKYAEPEKSEQQKRMEEAAEKKKGQRRRTPDETFEEAMAFYAENGRFPLHVHKGKLPQRPYEGRLAARVTSLYRMGRFSARQLEILDQLRLKNADKAQMIYAAFLSYIESHDGQAPRHCAHTPENRLLNSLKSHMRSGKYTREQLDAILKYLPGRRREYPALDDLPGQKESCEQHVVPGVLPARSCGSAEGAV
;
A
#
# COMPACT_ATOMS: atom_id res chain seq x y z
N MET A 1 11.72 -16.27 6.76
CA MET A 1 12.65 -17.03 5.91
C MET A 1 12.18 -18.46 5.89
N GLU A 2 11.80 -18.98 4.72
CA GLU A 2 11.44 -20.38 4.54
C GLU A 2 12.65 -21.25 4.88
N GLN A 3 12.52 -22.14 5.85
CA GLN A 3 13.51 -23.19 6.09
C GLN A 3 13.64 -24.00 4.79
N ASN A 4 14.85 -24.13 4.25
CA ASN A 4 15.15 -25.01 3.11
C ASN A 4 14.87 -26.46 3.52
N MET A 5 13.62 -26.90 3.38
CA MET A 5 13.27 -28.31 3.39
C MET A 5 13.88 -28.95 2.15
N GLU A 6 14.70 -29.98 2.34
CA GLU A 6 15.25 -30.79 1.26
C GLU A 6 14.08 -31.49 0.53
N ARG A 7 13.90 -31.19 -0.76
CA ARG A 7 12.84 -31.75 -1.62
C ARG A 7 13.48 -32.28 -2.90
N GLN A 8 13.54 -33.59 -3.05
CA GLN A 8 14.12 -34.24 -4.23
C GLN A 8 13.24 -35.37 -4.72
N GLY A 9 13.00 -35.45 -6.02
CA GLY A 9 12.14 -36.47 -6.64
C GLY A 9 12.76 -36.95 -7.93
N ASP A 10 12.78 -38.27 -8.14
CA ASP A 10 13.34 -38.87 -9.33
C ASP A 10 12.24 -39.12 -10.39
N PHE A 11 12.23 -38.27 -11.41
CA PHE A 11 11.28 -38.34 -12.52
C PHE A 11 11.87 -39.03 -13.77
N SER A 12 13.09 -39.56 -13.69
CA SER A 12 13.81 -40.12 -14.85
C SER A 12 13.11 -41.34 -15.46
N ALA A 13 12.39 -42.10 -14.65
CA ALA A 13 11.65 -43.30 -15.04
C ALA A 13 10.30 -43.01 -15.74
N LEU A 14 9.88 -41.75 -15.85
CA LEU A 14 8.60 -41.40 -16.48
C LEU A 14 8.71 -41.41 -18.01
N PRO A 15 7.69 -41.90 -18.74
CA PRO A 15 7.69 -41.92 -20.21
C PRO A 15 7.82 -40.51 -20.79
N VAL A 16 8.60 -40.38 -21.87
CA VAL A 16 8.97 -39.10 -22.47
C VAL A 16 8.65 -39.12 -23.97
N ARG A 17 8.00 -38.07 -24.45
CA ARG A 17 7.69 -37.87 -25.88
C ARG A 17 8.47 -36.68 -26.44
N LYS A 18 8.92 -36.82 -27.70
CA LYS A 18 9.67 -35.79 -28.42
C LYS A 18 8.73 -34.78 -29.05
N TYR A 19 8.94 -33.50 -28.75
CA TYR A 19 8.23 -32.37 -29.36
C TYR A 19 9.26 -31.44 -30.00
N GLY A 20 9.48 -31.60 -31.31
CA GLY A 20 10.57 -30.91 -32.02
C GLY A 20 11.95 -31.37 -31.52
N SER A 21 12.77 -30.43 -31.05
CA SER A 21 14.09 -30.71 -30.45
C SER A 21 14.03 -31.02 -28.95
N GLN A 22 12.90 -30.77 -28.28
CA GLN A 22 12.74 -30.94 -26.83
C GLN A 22 12.10 -32.30 -26.48
N LYS A 23 12.63 -32.94 -25.43
CA LYS A 23 12.03 -34.13 -24.80
C LYS A 23 11.21 -33.67 -23.59
N ARG A 24 9.93 -34.05 -23.49
CA ARG A 24 9.04 -33.73 -22.36
C ARG A 24 8.31 -34.98 -21.88
N ILE A 25 7.99 -35.04 -20.60
CA ILE A 25 7.24 -36.15 -20.00
C ILE A 25 5.87 -36.29 -20.70
N ASP A 26 5.57 -37.49 -21.20
CA ASP A 26 4.26 -37.83 -21.76
C ASP A 26 3.31 -38.25 -20.64
N TRP A 27 2.71 -37.25 -19.99
CA TRP A 27 1.79 -37.43 -18.88
C TRP A 27 0.60 -38.33 -19.18
N LYS A 28 0.23 -38.55 -20.46
CA LYS A 28 -0.85 -39.47 -20.82
C LYS A 28 -0.47 -40.93 -20.58
N GLN A 29 0.83 -41.23 -20.58
CA GLN A 29 1.37 -42.58 -20.39
C GLN A 29 1.94 -42.80 -18.98
N THR A 30 1.83 -41.82 -18.07
CA THR A 30 2.42 -41.93 -16.71
C THR A 30 1.56 -42.71 -15.71
N ALA A 31 0.34 -43.13 -16.07
CA ALA A 31 -0.51 -43.92 -15.18
C ALA A 31 0.12 -45.28 -14.89
N GLY A 32 0.24 -45.65 -13.62
CA GLY A 32 0.97 -46.81 -13.11
C GLY A 32 2.44 -46.55 -12.75
N CYS A 33 3.02 -45.42 -13.14
CA CYS A 33 4.42 -45.12 -12.83
C CYS A 33 4.62 -44.77 -11.34
N ARG A 34 5.78 -45.14 -10.80
CA ARG A 34 6.21 -44.79 -9.44
C ARG A 34 7.38 -43.80 -9.47
N ILE A 35 7.39 -42.89 -8.51
CA ILE A 35 8.33 -41.78 -8.41
C ILE A 35 8.91 -41.80 -7.00
N PRO A 36 10.17 -42.23 -6.83
CA PRO A 36 10.89 -42.10 -5.58
C PRO A 36 11.05 -40.62 -5.19
N PHE A 37 10.87 -40.30 -3.91
CA PHE A 37 11.03 -38.93 -3.41
C PHE A 37 11.60 -38.87 -1.99
N VAL A 38 12.18 -37.72 -1.67
CA VAL A 38 12.57 -37.27 -0.33
C VAL A 38 11.92 -35.90 -0.08
N TYR A 39 11.20 -35.75 1.02
CA TYR A 39 10.49 -34.56 1.43
C TYR A 39 10.71 -34.29 2.93
N GLY A 40 11.69 -33.44 3.27
CA GLY A 40 12.16 -33.29 4.64
C GLY A 40 12.75 -34.60 5.18
N SER A 41 12.25 -35.11 6.30
CA SER A 41 12.68 -36.39 6.89
C SER A 41 11.93 -37.62 6.36
N ILE A 42 11.06 -37.46 5.36
CA ILE A 42 10.21 -38.53 4.82
C ILE A 42 10.69 -38.92 3.44
N SER A 43 10.99 -40.20 3.25
CA SER A 43 11.30 -40.79 1.94
C SER A 43 10.29 -41.89 1.58
N GLY A 44 10.01 -42.06 0.29
CA GLY A 44 9.09 -43.08 -0.19
C GLY A 44 8.84 -43.02 -1.68
N GLU A 45 7.82 -43.73 -2.16
CA GLU A 45 7.42 -43.77 -3.57
C GLU A 45 6.00 -43.24 -3.76
N LEU A 46 5.86 -42.29 -4.68
CA LEU A 46 4.56 -41.83 -5.17
C LEU A 46 4.13 -42.66 -6.37
N GLU A 47 2.88 -43.09 -6.41
CA GLU A 47 2.33 -43.81 -7.56
C GLU A 47 1.32 -42.93 -8.30
N ILE A 48 1.51 -42.73 -9.61
CA ILE A 48 0.53 -42.04 -10.44
C ILE A 48 -0.57 -43.04 -10.79
N LEU A 49 -1.79 -42.81 -10.31
CA LEU A 49 -2.92 -43.68 -10.59
C LEU A 49 -3.55 -43.38 -11.95
N GLU A 50 -3.78 -42.10 -12.25
CA GLU A 50 -4.53 -41.69 -13.44
C GLU A 50 -4.08 -40.33 -13.97
N TYR A 51 -4.15 -40.15 -15.29
CA TYR A 51 -4.02 -38.85 -15.96
C TYR A 51 -5.38 -38.28 -16.34
N HIS A 52 -5.53 -36.97 -16.19
CA HIS A 52 -6.75 -36.22 -16.48
C HIS A 52 -6.47 -35.11 -17.52
N PRO A 53 -7.46 -34.74 -18.37
CA PRO A 53 -7.34 -33.61 -19.28
C PRO A 53 -6.92 -32.31 -18.56
N GLY A 54 -6.12 -31.48 -19.23
CA GLY A 54 -5.65 -30.20 -18.66
C GLY A 54 -4.44 -30.32 -17.73
N ASN A 55 -3.61 -31.36 -17.87
CA ASN A 55 -2.38 -31.59 -17.10
C ASN A 55 -2.62 -31.79 -15.59
N PHE A 56 -3.64 -32.58 -15.27
CA PHE A 56 -3.90 -33.06 -13.92
C PHE A 56 -3.61 -34.56 -13.84
N ILE A 57 -3.18 -35.00 -12.66
CA ILE A 57 -2.88 -36.40 -12.35
C ILE A 57 -3.41 -36.72 -10.96
N THR A 58 -3.81 -37.96 -10.73
CA THR A 58 -4.11 -38.49 -9.38
C THR A 58 -2.89 -39.27 -8.91
N VAL A 59 -2.33 -38.87 -7.78
CA VAL A 59 -1.12 -39.47 -7.20
C VAL A 59 -1.44 -40.10 -5.85
N ARG A 60 -0.89 -41.27 -5.57
CA ARG A 60 -1.04 -42.04 -4.33
C ARG A 60 0.25 -42.06 -3.52
N TYR A 61 0.13 -41.93 -2.21
CA TYR A 61 1.18 -42.22 -1.24
C TYR A 61 0.58 -42.96 -0.04
N GLY A 62 1.03 -44.19 0.23
CA GLY A 62 0.40 -45.06 1.23
C GLY A 62 -1.10 -45.24 0.97
N LYS A 63 -1.94 -44.86 1.93
CA LYS A 63 -3.42 -44.92 1.82
C LYS A 63 -4.05 -43.65 1.24
N GLN A 64 -3.27 -42.61 0.93
CA GLN A 64 -3.76 -41.32 0.48
C GLN A 64 -3.69 -41.20 -1.04
N THR A 65 -4.73 -40.63 -1.64
CA THR A 65 -4.78 -40.31 -3.07
C THR A 65 -5.15 -38.85 -3.26
N ARG A 66 -4.49 -38.14 -4.18
CA ARG A 66 -4.78 -36.74 -4.42
C ARG A 66 -4.64 -36.37 -5.89
N LYS A 67 -5.64 -35.63 -6.38
CA LYS A 67 -5.59 -35.00 -7.71
C LYS A 67 -4.80 -33.70 -7.64
N MET A 68 -3.80 -33.53 -8.50
CA MET A 68 -2.96 -32.33 -8.58
C MET A 68 -2.50 -32.04 -10.01
N ARG A 69 -2.02 -30.81 -10.25
CA ARG A 69 -1.40 -30.45 -11.54
C ARG A 69 0.00 -31.07 -11.65
N THR A 70 0.38 -31.48 -12.84
CA THR A 70 1.70 -32.08 -13.11
C THR A 70 2.86 -31.16 -12.71
N GLY A 71 2.73 -29.84 -12.94
CA GLY A 71 3.72 -28.85 -12.52
C GLY A 71 3.85 -28.68 -10.99
N ARG A 72 2.85 -29.09 -10.20
CA ARG A 72 2.97 -29.14 -8.73
C ARG A 72 3.76 -30.38 -8.28
N LEU A 73 3.53 -31.51 -8.95
CA LEU A 73 4.28 -32.74 -8.69
C LEU A 73 5.77 -32.56 -9.01
N LEU A 74 6.12 -31.94 -10.15
CA LEU A 74 7.51 -31.65 -10.53
C LEU A 74 8.25 -30.76 -9.52
N ARG A 75 7.52 -29.97 -8.73
CA ARG A 75 8.07 -29.14 -7.63
C ARG A 75 7.93 -29.79 -6.25
N LEU A 76 7.50 -31.06 -6.20
CA LEU A 76 7.19 -31.80 -4.98
C LEU A 76 6.31 -31.02 -3.99
N GLN A 77 5.28 -30.34 -4.50
CA GLN A 77 4.24 -29.70 -3.66
C GLN A 77 3.22 -30.76 -3.21
N ILE A 78 3.71 -31.72 -2.43
CA ILE A 78 3.00 -32.91 -1.94
C ILE A 78 2.72 -32.84 -0.44
N GLU A 79 2.85 -31.66 0.18
CA GLU A 79 2.67 -31.42 1.62
C GLU A 79 1.45 -32.16 2.13
N ALA A 80 0.29 -31.89 1.54
CA ALA A 80 -0.97 -32.43 2.01
C ALA A 80 -1.30 -33.86 1.50
N LEU A 81 -0.32 -34.54 0.89
CA LEU A 81 -0.28 -35.98 0.59
C LEU A 81 0.59 -36.71 1.63
N VAL A 82 1.65 -36.06 2.11
CA VAL A 82 2.64 -36.60 3.06
C VAL A 82 2.30 -36.26 4.51
N ASP A 83 1.56 -35.18 4.77
CA ASP A 83 1.28 -34.65 6.11
C ASP A 83 0.09 -35.34 6.81
N GLN A 84 0.21 -36.66 6.99
CA GLN A 84 -0.59 -37.45 7.95
C GLN A 84 0.14 -37.74 9.28
N ALA A 85 1.37 -37.25 9.46
CA ALA A 85 2.07 -37.35 10.75
C ALA A 85 1.62 -36.28 11.77
N ARG A 86 0.97 -35.19 11.35
CA ARG A 86 0.62 -34.07 12.24
C ARG A 86 -0.87 -33.79 12.43
N THR A 87 -1.77 -34.49 11.73
CA THR A 87 -3.23 -34.28 11.90
C THR A 87 -4.05 -35.58 11.89
N CYS A 88 -3.69 -36.52 12.77
CA CYS A 88 -4.62 -37.60 13.15
C CYS A 88 -5.63 -37.06 14.17
N ARG A 89 -6.71 -36.42 13.68
CA ARG A 89 -7.95 -36.15 14.43
C ARG A 89 -9.08 -37.09 13.98
N SER A 90 -8.79 -38.36 13.75
CA SER A 90 -9.83 -39.39 13.60
C SER A 90 -9.53 -40.59 14.50
N SER A 91 -10.38 -40.75 15.50
CA SER A 91 -10.53 -41.82 16.46
C SER A 91 -10.02 -43.21 16.02
N LYS A 92 -9.03 -43.72 16.78
CA LYS A 92 -8.64 -45.14 17.03
C LYS A 92 -7.15 -45.47 16.79
N CYS A 93 -6.23 -44.69 17.33
CA CYS A 93 -5.02 -45.29 17.92
C CYS A 93 -5.16 -45.21 19.44
N LEU A 94 -5.47 -46.35 20.07
CA LEU A 94 -5.45 -46.46 21.53
C LEU A 94 -4.01 -46.35 21.97
N LYS A 95 -3.71 -45.34 22.79
CA LYS A 95 -2.40 -45.16 23.40
C LYS A 95 -2.07 -46.41 24.24
N SER A 96 -0.84 -46.93 24.17
CA SER A 96 -0.43 -48.05 25.03
C SER A 96 -0.14 -47.57 26.45
N HIS A 97 -0.13 -48.48 27.43
CA HIS A 97 0.21 -48.13 28.81
C HIS A 97 1.63 -47.59 28.95
N GLU A 98 2.60 -48.21 28.29
CA GLU A 98 4.01 -47.79 28.29
C GLU A 98 4.14 -46.38 27.69
N THR A 99 3.39 -46.10 26.62
CA THR A 99 3.35 -44.77 26.00
C THR A 99 2.75 -43.74 26.97
N PHE A 100 1.75 -44.12 27.77
CA PHE A 100 1.19 -43.24 28.81
C PHE A 100 2.19 -42.96 29.93
N VAL A 101 2.83 -44.00 30.48
CA VAL A 101 3.84 -43.85 31.53
C VAL A 101 5.01 -43.01 31.05
N ARG A 102 5.50 -43.24 29.82
CA ARG A 102 6.57 -42.44 29.23
C ARG A 102 6.20 -40.97 29.10
N GLU A 103 5.01 -40.64 28.61
CA GLU A 103 4.57 -39.23 28.52
C GLU A 103 4.41 -38.58 29.91
N VAL A 104 4.00 -39.33 30.93
CA VAL A 104 3.97 -38.83 32.31
C VAL A 104 5.39 -38.54 32.82
N GLN A 105 6.34 -39.45 32.56
CA GLN A 105 7.74 -39.28 32.93
C GLN A 105 8.40 -38.11 32.18
N GLU A 106 8.10 -37.92 30.90
CA GLU A 106 8.62 -36.81 30.09
C GLU A 106 8.07 -35.45 30.58
N MET A 107 6.79 -35.39 30.98
CA MET A 107 6.19 -34.13 31.42
C MET A 107 6.47 -33.77 32.88
N TYR A 108 6.54 -34.76 33.77
CA TYR A 108 6.61 -34.55 35.21
C TYR A 108 7.85 -35.14 35.86
N GLY A 109 8.75 -35.75 35.09
CA GLY A 109 9.91 -36.47 35.64
C GLY A 109 9.45 -37.52 36.65
N GLY A 110 10.10 -37.53 37.83
CA GLY A 110 9.77 -38.44 38.94
C GLY A 110 8.68 -37.95 39.90
N GLU A 111 7.98 -36.85 39.60
CA GLU A 111 7.00 -36.27 40.54
C GLU A 111 5.73 -37.10 40.72
N TYR A 112 5.39 -37.93 39.74
CA TYR A 112 4.19 -38.74 39.79
C TYR A 112 4.52 -40.20 39.49
N THR A 113 3.93 -41.10 40.29
CA THR A 113 4.00 -42.54 40.05
C THR A 113 2.66 -43.01 39.50
N VAL A 114 2.65 -43.61 38.31
CA VAL A 114 1.46 -44.28 37.78
C VAL A 114 1.32 -45.63 38.46
N LEU A 115 0.26 -45.82 39.24
CA LEU A 115 0.06 -47.01 40.09
C LEU A 115 -0.86 -48.06 39.45
N SER A 116 -1.53 -47.74 38.35
CA SER A 116 -2.48 -48.64 37.70
C SER A 116 -2.36 -48.60 36.17
N SER A 117 -2.82 -49.66 35.52
CA SER A 117 -2.78 -49.80 34.06
C SER A 117 -3.65 -48.75 33.37
N TYR A 118 -3.11 -48.17 32.31
CA TYR A 118 -3.83 -47.25 31.44
C TYR A 118 -4.73 -48.05 30.48
N ILE A 119 -6.00 -47.66 30.39
CA ILE A 119 -6.99 -48.31 29.53
C ILE A 119 -7.31 -47.44 28.31
N ASN A 120 -7.66 -46.17 28.54
CA ASN A 120 -7.92 -45.18 27.49
C ASN A 120 -7.84 -43.76 28.08
N SER A 121 -8.04 -42.74 27.24
CA SER A 121 -7.86 -41.33 27.63
C SER A 121 -8.91 -40.80 28.62
N LYS A 122 -10.05 -41.49 28.76
CA LYS A 122 -11.19 -41.08 29.57
C LYS A 122 -11.34 -41.89 30.87
N THR A 123 -10.85 -43.13 30.91
CA THR A 123 -10.92 -43.98 32.10
C THR A 123 -9.89 -43.51 33.14
N PRO A 124 -10.30 -43.20 34.38
CA PRO A 124 -9.37 -42.75 35.43
C PRO A 124 -8.23 -43.74 35.67
N VAL A 125 -7.04 -43.21 35.91
CA VAL A 125 -5.84 -43.99 36.26
C VAL A 125 -5.40 -43.56 37.65
N ARG A 126 -5.12 -44.51 38.54
CA ARG A 126 -4.55 -44.23 39.87
C ARG A 126 -3.13 -43.72 39.71
N ILE A 127 -2.88 -42.52 40.23
CA ILE A 127 -1.57 -41.88 40.21
C ILE A 127 -1.28 -41.34 41.62
N ARG A 128 -0.04 -41.50 42.07
CA ARG A 128 0.47 -40.91 43.31
C ARG A 128 1.29 -39.68 43.00
N HIS A 129 1.04 -38.58 43.71
CA HIS A 129 1.96 -37.44 43.73
C HIS A 129 3.07 -37.72 44.75
N ASN A 130 4.32 -37.80 44.31
CA ASN A 130 5.49 -38.09 45.14
C ASN A 130 5.94 -36.84 45.93
N SER A 131 5.00 -36.17 46.62
CA SER A 131 5.25 -34.95 47.37
C SER A 131 4.77 -35.09 48.82
N ALA A 132 5.70 -34.83 49.76
CA ALA A 132 5.41 -34.78 51.18
C ALA A 132 4.41 -33.65 51.53
N ALA A 133 4.36 -32.58 50.73
CA ALA A 133 3.48 -31.43 50.97
C ALA A 133 1.98 -31.78 50.88
N CYS A 134 1.63 -32.82 50.12
CA CYS A 134 0.28 -33.38 50.10
C CYS A 134 0.20 -34.77 50.69
N ASN A 135 1.16 -35.15 51.53
CA ASN A 135 1.20 -36.47 52.18
C ASN A 135 1.08 -37.64 51.17
N TRP A 136 1.88 -37.62 50.10
CA TRP A 136 1.89 -38.67 49.07
C TRP A 136 0.51 -39.01 48.49
N HIS A 137 -0.34 -37.98 48.34
CA HIS A 137 -1.73 -38.13 47.90
C HIS A 137 -1.87 -38.98 46.64
N GLU A 138 -2.66 -40.05 46.77
CA GLU A 138 -3.07 -40.92 45.68
C GLU A 138 -4.47 -40.54 45.22
N TYR A 139 -4.65 -40.40 43.91
CA TYR A 139 -5.92 -39.97 43.33
C TYR A 139 -6.11 -40.52 41.92
N PHE A 140 -7.31 -40.35 41.38
CA PHE A 140 -7.75 -40.98 40.13
C PHE A 140 -8.07 -39.92 39.06
N PRO A 141 -7.07 -39.25 38.47
CA PRO A 141 -7.32 -38.35 37.35
C PRO A 141 -7.66 -39.13 36.08
N THR A 142 -8.41 -38.51 35.18
CA THR A 142 -8.51 -39.00 33.80
C THR A 142 -7.20 -38.70 33.06
N PRO A 143 -6.61 -39.67 32.32
CA PRO A 143 -5.34 -39.49 31.64
C PRO A 143 -5.28 -38.27 30.73
N ASN A 144 -6.35 -37.98 29.98
CA ASN A 144 -6.40 -36.80 29.12
C ASN A 144 -6.30 -35.49 29.90
N ASN A 145 -6.96 -35.39 31.06
CA ASN A 145 -6.89 -34.17 31.87
C ASN A 145 -5.52 -34.07 32.56
N PHE A 146 -5.00 -35.19 33.06
CA PHE A 146 -3.70 -35.25 33.70
C PHE A 146 -2.59 -34.79 32.74
N LEU A 147 -2.53 -35.35 31.53
CA LEU A 147 -1.55 -34.98 30.51
C LEU A 147 -1.70 -33.53 30.01
N ARG A 148 -2.88 -32.91 30.21
CA ARG A 148 -3.12 -31.50 29.91
C ARG A 148 -2.76 -30.55 31.06
N GLY A 149 -2.11 -31.06 32.11
CA GLY A 149 -1.62 -30.24 33.22
C GLY A 149 -2.47 -30.27 34.49
N ALA A 150 -3.54 -31.09 34.54
CA ALA A 150 -4.34 -31.24 35.75
C ALA A 150 -3.58 -32.10 36.79
N GLY A 151 -2.73 -31.45 37.59
CA GLY A 151 -1.96 -32.12 38.65
C GLY A 151 -2.77 -32.46 39.90
N CYS A 152 -2.09 -32.80 41.00
CA CYS A 152 -2.73 -33.26 42.22
C CYS A 152 -3.79 -32.27 42.74
N PRO A 153 -5.04 -32.72 43.01
CA PRO A 153 -6.13 -31.86 43.48
C PRO A 153 -5.94 -31.41 44.94
N ALA A 154 -5.32 -32.24 45.78
CA ALA A 154 -4.89 -31.80 47.12
C ALA A 154 -3.90 -30.63 47.04
N CYS A 155 -3.16 -30.51 45.92
CA CYS A 155 -2.30 -29.38 45.65
C CYS A 155 -2.97 -28.32 44.74
N SER A 156 -4.14 -28.52 44.13
CA SER A 156 -4.70 -27.56 43.15
C SER A 156 -5.25 -26.29 43.80
N GLY A 157 -5.35 -26.25 45.12
CA GLY A 157 -5.50 -25.05 45.95
C GLY A 157 -4.24 -24.71 46.75
N SER A 158 -3.04 -24.93 46.18
CA SER A 158 -1.76 -24.70 46.88
C SER A 158 -1.70 -23.32 47.53
N PRO A 159 -1.23 -23.25 48.79
CA PRO A 159 -0.97 -21.98 49.43
C PRO A 159 -0.03 -21.13 48.58
N SER A 160 -0.21 -19.80 48.60
CA SER A 160 0.79 -18.90 48.03
C SER A 160 2.14 -19.08 48.73
N PHE A 161 3.22 -18.54 48.16
CA PHE A 161 4.53 -18.60 48.80
C PHE A 161 4.52 -18.10 50.26
N PRO A 162 3.99 -16.89 50.57
CA PRO A 162 3.94 -16.42 51.95
C PRO A 162 3.02 -17.28 52.83
N GLU A 163 1.86 -17.74 52.35
CA GLU A 163 1.01 -18.66 53.12
C GLU A 163 1.74 -19.97 53.45
N MET A 164 2.52 -20.51 52.52
CA MET A 164 3.27 -21.73 52.73
C MET A 164 4.42 -21.52 53.73
N CYS A 165 5.13 -20.39 53.67
CA CYS A 165 6.15 -20.03 54.65
C CYS A 165 5.57 -19.98 56.07
N LEU A 166 4.43 -19.30 56.23
CA LEU A 166 3.73 -19.21 57.51
C LEU A 166 3.27 -20.58 57.99
N LEU A 167 2.67 -21.38 57.11
CA LEU A 167 2.16 -22.71 57.44
C LEU A 167 3.28 -23.66 57.92
N LEU A 168 4.44 -23.63 57.28
CA LEU A 168 5.57 -24.48 57.68
C LEU A 168 6.05 -24.13 59.09
N VAL A 169 6.29 -22.85 59.38
CA VAL A 169 6.73 -22.42 60.71
C VAL A 169 5.64 -22.68 61.76
N LEU A 170 4.38 -22.38 61.45
CA LEU A 170 3.29 -22.60 62.40
C LEU A 170 3.11 -24.07 62.78
N ARG A 171 3.45 -25.02 61.89
CA ARG A 171 3.36 -26.45 62.20
C ARG A 171 4.36 -26.92 63.24
N ASP A 172 5.48 -26.23 63.39
CA ASP A 172 6.47 -26.55 64.43
C ASP A 172 5.92 -26.24 65.83
N PHE A 173 4.97 -25.31 65.94
CA PHE A 173 4.33 -24.92 67.20
C PHE A 173 2.90 -25.48 67.37
N PHE A 174 2.18 -25.63 66.26
CA PHE A 174 0.79 -26.06 66.19
C PHE A 174 0.67 -27.17 65.13
N PRO A 175 0.90 -28.44 65.50
CA PRO A 175 0.95 -29.55 64.55
C PRO A 175 -0.34 -29.75 63.74
N ASP A 176 -1.49 -29.28 64.24
CA ASP A 176 -2.78 -29.36 63.54
C ASP A 176 -3.00 -28.21 62.53
N ALA A 177 -2.05 -27.27 62.41
CA ALA A 177 -2.09 -26.17 61.46
C ALA A 177 -2.22 -26.67 60.01
N ARG A 178 -3.32 -26.28 59.39
CA ARG A 178 -3.69 -26.71 58.04
C ARG A 178 -4.61 -25.72 57.36
N LYS A 179 -4.66 -25.82 56.04
CA LYS A 179 -5.69 -25.17 55.24
C LYS A 179 -7.04 -25.84 55.49
N GLN A 180 -8.08 -25.07 55.76
CA GLN A 180 -9.40 -25.61 56.10
C GLN A 180 -10.53 -24.79 55.46
N ARG A 181 -11.57 -25.47 54.97
CA ARG A 181 -12.82 -24.83 54.56
C ARG A 181 -13.78 -24.72 55.74
N ILE A 182 -14.29 -23.51 55.97
CA ILE A 182 -15.28 -23.15 56.98
C ILE A 182 -16.58 -22.80 56.25
N GLN A 183 -17.60 -23.64 56.40
CA GLN A 183 -18.91 -23.52 55.73
C GLN A 183 -18.79 -23.21 54.22
N GLY A 184 -17.92 -23.95 53.53
CA GLY A 184 -17.70 -23.82 52.08
C GLY A 184 -16.74 -22.71 51.66
N ARG A 185 -16.32 -21.81 52.56
CA ARG A 185 -15.30 -20.78 52.29
C ARG A 185 -13.93 -21.21 52.81
N GLU A 186 -12.89 -20.86 52.07
CA GLU A 186 -11.52 -21.29 52.35
C GLU A 186 -10.83 -20.31 53.32
N CYS A 187 -10.20 -20.85 54.36
CA CYS A 187 -9.28 -20.13 55.24
C CYS A 187 -7.87 -20.69 55.03
N ASP A 188 -6.88 -19.81 54.87
CA ASP A 188 -5.54 -20.22 54.42
C ASP A 188 -4.84 -21.10 55.44
N ILE A 189 -4.91 -20.73 56.73
CA ILE A 189 -4.35 -21.51 57.83
C ILE A 189 -5.32 -21.49 59.01
N VAL A 190 -5.59 -22.66 59.56
CA VAL A 190 -6.42 -22.85 60.75
C VAL A 190 -5.74 -23.84 61.68
N PHE A 191 -5.70 -23.52 62.97
CA PHE A 191 -5.20 -24.37 64.05
C PHE A 191 -5.94 -24.10 65.35
N SER A 192 -5.80 -25.01 66.31
CA SER A 192 -6.39 -24.90 67.64
C SER A 192 -5.31 -24.68 68.70
N ALA A 193 -5.49 -23.69 69.57
CA ALA A 193 -4.55 -23.41 70.67
C ALA A 193 -5.27 -22.75 71.85
N GLY A 194 -4.95 -23.16 73.09
CA GLY A 194 -5.50 -22.56 74.31
C GLY A 194 -7.04 -22.60 74.40
N GLY A 195 -7.66 -23.67 73.90
CA GLY A 195 -9.13 -23.79 73.81
C GLY A 195 -9.78 -22.89 72.76
N LYS A 196 -8.98 -22.20 71.93
CA LYS A 196 -9.45 -21.30 70.86
C LYS A 196 -9.16 -21.92 69.49
N LYS A 197 -9.97 -21.57 68.50
CA LYS A 197 -9.67 -21.85 67.09
C LYS A 197 -9.20 -20.58 66.40
N ILE A 198 -7.99 -20.60 65.87
CA ILE A 198 -7.36 -19.43 65.26
C ILE A 198 -7.33 -19.62 63.75
N GLY A 199 -7.85 -18.65 63.03
CA GLY A 199 -7.75 -18.53 61.57
C GLY A 199 -6.73 -17.47 61.20
N ILE A 200 -5.91 -17.76 60.19
CA ILE A 200 -5.05 -16.79 59.54
C ILE A 200 -5.42 -16.76 58.06
N GLN A 201 -5.67 -15.57 57.55
CA GLN A 201 -5.93 -15.33 56.14
C GLN A 201 -4.91 -14.33 55.60
N TYR A 202 -4.28 -14.68 54.49
CA TYR A 202 -3.29 -13.87 53.84
C TYR A 202 -3.93 -13.15 52.64
N ASP A 203 -4.13 -11.84 52.79
CA ASP A 203 -4.86 -11.03 51.82
C ASP A 203 -3.91 -10.42 50.79
N GLY A 204 -3.82 -11.06 49.63
CA GLY A 204 -3.14 -10.50 48.47
C GLY A 204 -3.92 -9.32 47.87
N ALA A 205 -3.24 -8.20 47.61
CA ALA A 205 -3.88 -6.95 47.15
C ALA A 205 -4.70 -7.14 45.87
N PHE A 206 -4.28 -8.03 44.96
CA PHE A 206 -5.03 -8.29 43.73
C PHE A 206 -6.36 -9.05 43.94
N PHE A 207 -6.42 -9.95 44.93
CA PHE A 207 -7.57 -10.85 45.11
C PHE A 207 -8.60 -10.32 46.11
N HIS A 208 -8.15 -9.51 47.07
CA HIS A 208 -8.97 -8.95 48.15
C HIS A 208 -9.34 -7.50 47.84
N GLN A 209 -10.13 -7.29 46.79
CA GLN A 209 -10.62 -5.95 46.38
C GLN A 209 -12.10 -5.72 46.74
N ASP A 210 -12.82 -6.76 47.17
CA ASP A 210 -14.23 -6.69 47.57
C ASP A 210 -14.34 -6.85 49.10
N PRO A 211 -14.38 -5.74 49.87
CA PRO A 211 -14.45 -5.79 51.32
C PRO A 211 -15.75 -6.41 51.83
N ALA A 212 -16.87 -6.33 51.09
CA ALA A 212 -18.13 -6.93 51.52
C ALA A 212 -18.06 -8.46 51.52
N ARG A 213 -17.42 -9.05 50.50
CA ARG A 213 -17.16 -10.50 50.46
C ARG A 213 -16.27 -10.92 51.62
N ASP A 214 -15.22 -10.15 51.88
CA ASP A 214 -14.26 -10.40 52.95
C ASP A 214 -14.90 -10.29 54.34
N ASP A 215 -15.71 -9.27 54.58
CA ASP A 215 -16.44 -9.07 55.83
C ASP A 215 -17.51 -10.13 56.07
N THR A 216 -18.11 -10.66 55.00
CA THR A 216 -18.99 -11.83 55.09
C THR A 216 -18.25 -13.04 55.63
N PHE A 217 -16.99 -13.27 55.19
CA PHE A 217 -16.18 -14.37 55.74
C PHE A 217 -15.72 -14.08 57.17
N ASN A 218 -15.35 -12.84 57.49
CA ASN A 218 -14.98 -12.44 58.85
C ASN A 218 -16.12 -12.75 59.83
N GLY A 219 -17.35 -12.36 59.50
CA GLY A 219 -18.54 -12.67 60.30
C GLY A 219 -18.80 -14.17 60.45
N LEU A 220 -18.60 -14.93 59.37
CA LEU A 220 -18.77 -16.38 59.35
C LEU A 220 -17.76 -17.10 60.26
N PHE A 221 -16.48 -16.73 60.20
CA PHE A 221 -15.45 -17.37 61.01
C PHE A 221 -15.59 -17.03 62.49
N LEU A 222 -15.96 -15.77 62.78
CA LEU A 222 -16.07 -15.23 64.14
C LEU A 222 -17.46 -15.46 64.77
N SER A 223 -18.36 -16.20 64.13
CA SER A 223 -19.69 -16.52 64.69
C SER A 223 -19.58 -17.31 65.99
N GLU A 224 -18.54 -18.12 66.14
CA GLU A 224 -18.24 -18.84 67.37
C GLU A 224 -17.43 -17.96 68.34
N PRO A 225 -17.82 -17.83 69.63
CA PRO A 225 -17.17 -16.94 70.59
C PRO A 225 -15.69 -17.27 70.86
N GLN A 226 -15.31 -18.55 70.72
CA GLN A 226 -13.94 -19.03 71.00
C GLN A 226 -12.99 -18.92 69.79
N HIS A 227 -13.45 -18.35 68.67
CA HIS A 227 -12.63 -18.19 67.48
C HIS A 227 -11.89 -16.85 67.47
N ALA A 228 -10.75 -16.77 66.79
CA ALA A 228 -10.07 -15.52 66.49
C ALA A 228 -9.55 -15.54 65.05
N LEU A 229 -9.59 -14.40 64.38
CA LEU A 229 -9.17 -14.28 62.97
C LEU A 229 -8.08 -13.23 62.85
N ILE A 230 -6.98 -13.62 62.19
CA ILE A 230 -5.86 -12.73 61.88
C ILE A 230 -5.80 -12.56 60.36
N ARG A 231 -5.90 -11.32 59.89
CA ARG A 231 -5.74 -10.95 58.48
C ARG A 231 -4.33 -10.37 58.29
N ILE A 232 -3.53 -10.97 57.42
CA ILE A 232 -2.22 -10.45 57.01
C ILE A 232 -2.40 -9.79 55.64
N ARG A 233 -2.27 -8.47 55.54
CA ARG A 233 -2.79 -7.70 54.40
C ARG A 233 -1.70 -6.97 53.63
N GLU A 234 -1.66 -7.18 52.32
CA GLU A 234 -0.75 -6.45 51.43
C GLU A 234 -1.17 -4.98 51.24
N ALA A 235 -0.19 -4.15 50.90
CA ALA A 235 -0.44 -2.75 50.56
C ALA A 235 -1.39 -2.67 49.35
N GLY A 236 -2.49 -1.94 49.51
CA GLY A 236 -3.54 -1.79 48.48
C GLY A 236 -4.81 -2.62 48.73
N CYS A 237 -4.87 -3.41 49.80
CA CYS A 237 -6.13 -4.00 50.27
C CYS A 237 -7.08 -2.92 50.84
N PRO A 238 -8.40 -2.98 50.57
CA PRO A 238 -9.40 -2.05 51.08
C PRO A 238 -9.62 -2.24 52.59
N GLN A 239 -10.09 -1.20 53.26
CA GLN A 239 -10.37 -1.26 54.71
C GLN A 239 -11.53 -2.24 55.00
N LEU A 240 -11.38 -3.06 56.04
CA LEU A 240 -12.42 -3.98 56.53
C LEU A 240 -13.19 -3.36 57.69
N LEU A 241 -14.40 -3.87 57.93
CA LEU A 241 -15.17 -3.45 59.09
C LEU A 241 -14.53 -3.97 60.39
N PRO A 242 -14.31 -3.10 61.39
CA PRO A 242 -13.73 -3.52 62.66
C PRO A 242 -14.67 -4.52 63.36
N ARG A 243 -14.10 -5.62 63.87
CA ARG A 243 -14.81 -6.64 64.63
C ARG A 243 -14.00 -7.06 65.85
N GLU A 244 -14.69 -7.41 66.92
CA GLU A 244 -14.06 -8.01 68.08
C GLU A 244 -13.40 -9.34 67.68
N ARG A 245 -12.17 -9.60 68.15
CA ARG A 245 -11.35 -10.79 67.83
C ARG A 245 -10.87 -10.88 66.37
N LEU A 246 -11.04 -9.83 65.57
CA LEU A 246 -10.38 -9.65 64.28
C LEU A 246 -9.11 -8.82 64.48
N TYR A 247 -7.97 -9.32 64.02
CA TYR A 247 -6.69 -8.65 64.10
C TYR A 247 -6.09 -8.48 62.71
N GLU A 248 -5.53 -7.30 62.42
CA GLU A 248 -4.90 -7.01 61.13
C GLU A 248 -3.39 -6.80 61.31
N LEU A 249 -2.60 -7.38 60.40
CA LEU A 249 -1.16 -7.21 60.31
C LEU A 249 -0.80 -6.80 58.87
N SER A 250 0.14 -5.87 58.72
CA SER A 250 0.63 -5.49 57.38
C SER A 250 1.65 -6.50 56.85
N ALA A 251 1.40 -7.03 55.66
CA ALA A 251 2.34 -7.86 54.94
C ALA A 251 3.55 -7.04 54.45
N PRO A 252 4.74 -7.65 54.32
CA PRO A 252 5.92 -6.97 53.80
C PRO A 252 5.82 -6.70 52.29
N GLY A 253 6.53 -5.68 51.81
CA GLY A 253 6.54 -5.31 50.38
C GLY A 253 7.30 -6.28 49.47
N ASN A 254 8.14 -7.13 50.04
CA ASN A 254 8.79 -8.26 49.37
C ASN A 254 8.96 -9.42 50.35
N TYR A 255 9.35 -10.60 49.86
CA TYR A 255 9.49 -11.81 50.67
C TYR A 255 10.95 -12.23 50.86
N SER A 256 11.82 -11.29 51.25
CA SER A 256 13.16 -11.62 51.73
C SER A 256 13.08 -12.39 53.06
N LEU A 257 14.18 -13.04 53.44
CA LEU A 257 14.28 -13.79 54.69
C LEU A 257 13.98 -12.89 55.90
N GLU A 258 14.56 -11.69 55.92
CA GLU A 258 14.41 -10.69 56.99
C GLU A 258 12.96 -10.20 57.09
N ASN A 259 12.34 -9.91 55.95
CA ASN A 259 10.98 -9.40 55.90
C ASN A 259 9.93 -10.45 56.31
N LEU A 260 10.14 -11.71 55.95
CA LEU A 260 9.30 -12.82 56.41
C LEU A 260 9.53 -13.11 57.90
N GLN A 261 10.78 -13.03 58.38
CA GLN A 261 11.10 -13.14 59.80
C GLN A 261 10.39 -12.05 60.61
N GLU A 262 10.43 -10.79 60.15
CA GLU A 262 9.76 -9.67 60.80
C GLU A 262 8.22 -9.83 60.81
N LEU A 263 7.63 -10.34 59.73
CA LEU A 263 6.20 -10.68 59.71
C LEU A 263 5.88 -11.77 60.74
N LEU A 264 6.69 -12.82 60.83
CA LEU A 264 6.52 -13.89 61.80
C LEU A 264 6.64 -13.40 63.23
N LEU A 265 7.63 -12.56 63.53
CA LEU A 265 7.78 -11.98 64.87
C LEU A 265 6.55 -11.17 65.27
N ARG A 266 6.00 -10.36 64.36
CA ARG A 266 4.75 -9.62 64.61
C ARG A 266 3.54 -10.53 64.80
N LEU A 267 3.43 -11.58 63.99
CA LEU A 267 2.37 -12.59 64.13
C LEU A 267 2.47 -13.32 65.48
N PHE A 268 3.65 -13.80 65.84
CA PHE A 268 3.86 -14.53 67.09
C PHE A 268 3.79 -13.63 68.32
N LEU A 269 4.15 -12.35 68.22
CA LEU A 269 3.89 -11.37 69.29
C LEU A 269 2.39 -11.23 69.57
N LEU A 270 1.55 -11.29 68.54
CA LEU A 270 0.10 -11.31 68.70
C LEU A 270 -0.37 -12.64 69.31
N LEU A 271 0.07 -13.77 68.77
CA LEU A 271 -0.31 -15.10 69.27
C LEU A 271 0.12 -15.32 70.73
N ASN A 272 1.33 -14.91 71.09
CA ASN A 272 1.86 -14.97 72.45
C ASN A 272 0.97 -14.20 73.43
N ARG A 273 0.54 -13.00 73.07
CA ARG A 273 -0.43 -12.21 73.86
C ARG A 273 -1.79 -12.89 73.96
N MET A 274 -2.29 -13.48 72.87
CA MET A 274 -3.59 -14.14 72.83
C MET A 274 -3.65 -15.45 73.62
N LEU A 275 -2.53 -16.16 73.71
CA LEU A 275 -2.42 -17.51 74.26
C LEU A 275 -1.69 -17.55 75.61
N GLY A 276 -1.05 -16.47 76.04
CA GLY A 276 -0.22 -16.45 77.26
C GLY A 276 1.04 -17.30 77.12
N THR A 277 1.69 -17.25 75.95
CA THR A 277 2.87 -18.07 75.60
C THR A 277 4.06 -17.17 75.26
N ASP A 278 5.25 -17.76 75.09
CA ASP A 278 6.47 -17.05 74.65
C ASP A 278 7.17 -17.76 73.49
N TYR A 279 6.41 -18.09 72.46
CA TYR A 279 6.94 -18.73 71.27
C TYR A 279 7.90 -17.78 70.51
N ARG A 280 9.00 -18.34 70.01
CA ARG A 280 10.04 -17.64 69.25
C ARG A 280 10.16 -18.29 67.86
N PRO A 281 9.50 -17.75 66.82
CA PRO A 281 9.57 -18.32 65.48
C PRO A 281 10.88 -17.98 64.78
N GLU A 282 11.33 -18.87 63.91
CA GLU A 282 12.49 -18.66 63.06
C GLU A 282 12.17 -19.06 61.61
N MET A 283 12.35 -18.13 60.67
CA MET A 283 12.39 -18.39 59.25
C MET A 283 13.83 -18.70 58.86
N THR A 284 14.01 -19.76 58.09
CA THR A 284 15.31 -20.16 57.54
C THR A 284 15.23 -20.26 56.02
N GLU A 285 16.37 -20.12 55.34
CA GLU A 285 16.43 -20.33 53.88
C GLU A 285 15.93 -21.72 53.50
N LYS A 286 16.26 -22.75 54.30
CA LYS A 286 15.78 -24.12 54.09
C LYS A 286 14.24 -24.20 54.06
N LEU A 287 13.58 -23.54 55.02
CA LEU A 287 12.11 -23.46 55.06
C LEU A 287 11.55 -22.66 53.88
N MET A 288 12.19 -21.55 53.49
CA MET A 288 11.80 -20.78 52.31
C MET A 288 11.91 -21.62 51.04
N HIS A 289 13.00 -22.36 50.84
CA HIS A 289 13.16 -23.26 49.70
C HIS A 289 12.10 -24.36 49.71
N GLN A 290 11.80 -24.95 50.88
CA GLN A 290 10.73 -25.93 51.01
C GLN A 290 9.36 -25.32 50.67
N ALA A 291 9.08 -24.10 51.12
CA ALA A 291 7.86 -23.37 50.81
C ALA A 291 7.74 -23.06 49.30
N ARG A 292 8.83 -22.64 48.66
CA ARG A 292 8.90 -22.42 47.19
C ARG A 292 8.58 -23.69 46.42
N ARG A 293 9.18 -24.82 46.80
CA ARG A 293 8.92 -26.14 46.18
C ARG A 293 7.48 -26.61 46.39
N SER A 294 6.88 -26.29 47.54
CA SER A 294 5.51 -26.72 47.89
C SER A 294 4.42 -25.79 47.31
N SER A 295 4.78 -24.55 47.00
CA SER A 295 3.94 -23.56 46.34
C SER A 295 3.89 -23.83 44.83
N LYS A 296 2.73 -24.28 44.31
CA LYS A 296 2.54 -24.51 42.86
C LYS A 296 2.84 -23.28 42.01
N LYS A 297 2.70 -22.07 42.55
CA LYS A 297 3.03 -20.83 41.84
C LYS A 297 4.55 -20.66 41.72
N SER A 298 5.31 -20.90 42.79
CA SER A 298 6.78 -20.79 42.77
C SER A 298 7.43 -21.93 41.98
N PHE A 299 6.95 -23.18 42.14
CA PHE A 299 7.40 -24.33 41.36
C PHE A 299 7.27 -24.12 39.83
N ARG A 300 6.18 -23.47 39.38
CA ARG A 300 6.01 -23.12 37.96
C ARG A 300 7.07 -22.15 37.43
N TYR A 301 7.62 -21.28 38.27
CA TYR A 301 8.67 -20.32 37.86
C TYR A 301 10.06 -20.95 37.86
N VAL A 302 10.35 -21.88 38.79
CA VAL A 302 11.59 -22.68 38.73
C VAL A 302 11.63 -23.48 37.42
N MET A 303 10.53 -24.17 37.07
CA MET A 303 10.42 -24.89 35.80
C MET A 303 10.52 -23.97 34.58
N LEU A 304 10.04 -22.74 34.67
CA LEU A 304 10.19 -21.73 33.62
C LEU A 304 11.65 -21.30 33.43
N LEU A 305 12.41 -21.16 34.52
CA LEU A 305 13.84 -20.87 34.46
C LEU A 305 14.61 -22.05 33.83
N GLU A 306 14.32 -23.29 34.23
CA GLU A 306 14.93 -24.48 33.62
C GLU A 306 14.53 -24.64 32.14
N GLU A 307 13.26 -24.38 31.79
CA GLU A 307 12.78 -24.37 30.40
C GLU A 307 13.57 -23.35 29.56
N TYR A 308 13.85 -22.16 30.11
CA TYR A 308 14.66 -21.13 29.48
C TYR A 308 16.13 -21.54 29.32
N ILE A 309 16.76 -22.08 30.37
CA ILE A 309 18.16 -22.54 30.32
C ILE A 309 18.31 -23.68 29.31
N ALA A 310 17.40 -24.66 29.34
CA ALA A 310 17.40 -25.76 28.38
C ALA A 310 17.23 -25.28 26.94
N TYR A 311 16.41 -24.25 26.71
CA TYR A 311 16.30 -23.61 25.40
C TYR A 311 17.64 -22.99 24.97
N LEU A 312 18.28 -22.19 25.83
CA LEU A 312 19.57 -21.57 25.53
C LEU A 312 20.65 -22.62 25.22
N HIS A 313 20.71 -23.71 25.98
CA HIS A 313 21.64 -24.81 25.72
C HIS A 313 21.40 -25.47 24.36
N LYS A 314 20.14 -25.59 23.94
CA LYS A 314 19.77 -26.24 22.68
C LYS A 314 19.92 -25.33 21.47
N HIS A 315 19.65 -24.03 21.62
CA HIS A 315 19.50 -23.11 20.49
C HIS A 315 20.62 -22.08 20.38
N GLY A 316 21.41 -21.85 21.44
CA GLY A 316 22.53 -20.91 21.45
C GLY A 316 22.15 -19.44 21.57
N ASP A 317 20.87 -19.08 21.42
CA ASP A 317 20.35 -17.72 21.43
C ASP A 317 19.06 -17.58 22.25
N ALA A 318 18.68 -16.36 22.61
CA ALA A 318 17.44 -16.08 23.34
C ALA A 318 16.18 -16.37 22.49
N PRO A 319 15.07 -16.85 23.10
CA PRO A 319 13.84 -17.16 22.37
C PRO A 319 13.26 -15.93 21.65
N HIS A 320 13.00 -16.05 20.35
CA HIS A 320 12.35 -15.00 19.55
C HIS A 320 10.83 -14.95 19.78
N ARG A 321 10.22 -13.77 19.52
CA ARG A 321 8.76 -13.60 19.58
C ARG A 321 8.07 -14.53 18.59
N GLY A 322 7.33 -15.51 19.11
CA GLY A 322 6.54 -16.48 18.33
C GLY A 322 7.05 -17.92 18.40
N GLU A 323 8.24 -18.16 18.92
CA GLU A 323 8.75 -19.51 19.19
C GLU A 323 8.50 -19.90 20.66
N GLN A 324 8.11 -21.15 20.88
CA GLN A 324 7.75 -21.75 22.18
C GLN A 324 6.95 -20.82 23.11
N ASN A 325 5.62 -20.73 22.89
CA ASN A 325 4.63 -20.25 23.87
C ASN A 325 5.10 -19.08 24.76
N HIS A 326 5.70 -18.03 24.16
CA HIS A 326 6.09 -16.83 24.90
C HIS A 326 7.05 -17.08 26.08
N LEU A 327 8.01 -18.01 25.96
CA LEU A 327 8.97 -18.35 27.02
C LEU A 327 9.72 -17.10 27.55
N GLN A 328 10.21 -16.25 26.64
CA GLN A 328 10.88 -15.00 26.98
C GLN A 328 9.95 -14.00 27.70
N ASP A 329 8.69 -13.87 27.27
CA ASP A 329 7.73 -12.94 27.88
C ASP A 329 7.29 -13.43 29.27
N ARG A 330 7.10 -14.75 29.44
CA ARG A 330 6.82 -15.40 30.72
C ARG A 330 7.95 -15.17 31.71
N LEU A 331 9.21 -15.37 31.28
CA LEU A 331 10.39 -15.14 32.10
C LEU A 331 10.53 -13.67 32.48
N THR A 332 10.33 -12.76 31.52
CA THR A 332 10.35 -11.30 31.77
C THR A 332 9.27 -10.89 32.77
N THR A 333 8.08 -11.47 32.65
CA THR A 333 6.96 -11.22 33.59
C THR A 333 7.30 -11.73 34.99
N ALA A 334 7.89 -12.92 35.10
CA ALA A 334 8.30 -13.50 36.38
C ALA A 334 9.38 -12.67 37.08
N VAL A 335 10.37 -12.15 36.34
CA VAL A 335 11.39 -11.23 36.88
C VAL A 335 10.75 -9.92 37.33
N ARG A 336 9.88 -9.32 36.51
CA ARG A 336 9.18 -8.06 36.85
C ARG A 336 8.31 -8.20 38.10
N GLU A 337 7.65 -9.34 38.27
CA GLU A 337 6.83 -9.65 39.44
C GLU A 337 7.62 -10.20 40.63
N GLN A 338 8.96 -10.15 40.58
CA GLN A 338 9.85 -10.62 41.65
C GLN A 338 9.55 -12.07 42.10
N ARG A 339 9.28 -12.95 41.15
CA ARG A 339 8.92 -14.36 41.40
C ARG A 339 10.11 -15.29 41.62
N PHE A 340 11.33 -14.80 41.38
CA PHE A 340 12.59 -15.52 41.53
C PHE A 340 13.34 -15.13 42.81
N SER A 341 14.06 -16.10 43.39
CA SER A 341 15.08 -15.91 44.43
C SER A 341 16.24 -15.04 43.95
N GLU A 342 17.03 -14.51 44.87
CA GLU A 342 18.35 -13.94 44.53
C GLU A 342 19.26 -14.96 43.86
N GLU A 343 19.33 -16.20 44.38
CA GLU A 343 20.12 -17.29 43.76
C GLU A 343 19.65 -17.61 42.32
N GLU A 344 18.34 -17.63 42.08
CA GLU A 344 17.75 -17.91 40.77
C GLU A 344 17.98 -16.77 39.78
N LEU A 345 17.95 -15.53 40.26
CA LEU A 345 18.30 -14.34 39.49
C LEU A 345 19.79 -14.33 39.13
N GLU A 346 20.68 -14.70 40.06
CA GLU A 346 22.12 -14.81 39.79
C GLU A 346 22.40 -15.95 38.82
N ARG A 347 21.71 -17.10 38.97
CA ARG A 347 21.80 -18.21 38.02
C ARG A 347 21.32 -17.79 36.62
N LEU A 348 20.19 -17.08 36.53
CA LEU A 348 19.70 -16.52 35.26
C LEU A 348 20.70 -15.52 34.65
N ALA A 349 21.30 -14.66 35.48
CA ALA A 349 22.29 -13.69 35.03
C ALA A 349 23.57 -14.37 34.53
N SER A 350 24.07 -15.37 35.27
CA SER A 350 25.24 -16.16 34.92
C SER A 350 25.05 -16.89 33.57
N VAL A 351 23.91 -17.56 33.38
CA VAL A 351 23.61 -18.23 32.10
C VAL A 351 23.50 -17.18 30.98
N ARG A 352 22.84 -16.05 31.20
CA ARG A 352 22.80 -14.99 30.18
C ARG A 352 24.18 -14.41 29.85
N ARG A 353 25.09 -14.28 30.82
CA ARG A 353 26.49 -13.87 30.56
C ARG A 353 27.20 -14.91 29.68
N GLN A 354 27.06 -16.20 30.00
CA GLN A 354 27.67 -17.30 29.23
C GLN A 354 27.29 -17.27 27.75
N TYR A 355 26.03 -16.92 27.45
CA TYR A 355 25.51 -16.84 26.09
C TYR A 355 25.58 -15.42 25.48
N GLY A 356 26.27 -14.45 26.10
CA GLY A 356 26.39 -13.08 25.58
C GLY A 356 25.08 -12.28 25.57
N LEU A 357 24.08 -12.72 26.33
CA LEU A 357 22.73 -12.14 26.43
C LEU A 357 22.59 -11.12 27.57
N LEU A 358 23.65 -10.91 28.36
CA LEU A 358 23.77 -9.85 29.35
C LEU A 358 24.79 -8.83 28.85
N GLU A 359 24.35 -7.64 28.48
CA GLU A 359 25.24 -6.55 28.07
C GLU A 359 26.06 -6.08 29.29
N GLU A 360 27.39 -6.19 29.25
CA GLU A 360 28.28 -5.63 30.27
C GLU A 360 28.11 -4.10 30.34
N GLU A 361 27.95 -3.55 31.56
CA GLU A 361 27.80 -2.11 31.77
C GLU A 361 29.14 -1.40 31.47
N ARG A 362 29.16 -0.58 30.41
CA ARG A 362 30.33 0.25 30.06
C ARG A 362 30.45 1.46 31.00
N PRO A 363 31.67 1.99 31.24
CA PRO A 363 31.85 3.23 32.00
C PRO A 363 31.05 4.39 31.39
N PHE A 364 30.39 5.18 32.23
CA PHE A 364 29.53 6.29 31.79
C PHE A 364 30.28 7.38 31.00
N GLY A 365 31.58 7.56 31.26
CA GLY A 365 32.43 8.46 30.48
C GLY A 365 32.55 8.04 29.01
N GLN A 366 32.74 6.74 28.76
CA GLN A 366 32.81 6.19 27.40
C GLN A 366 31.47 6.29 26.67
N ILE A 367 30.36 6.08 27.37
CA ILE A 367 29.00 6.26 26.82
C ILE A 367 28.77 7.72 26.38
N TYR A 368 29.29 8.68 27.14
CA TYR A 368 29.18 10.10 26.82
C TYR A 368 30.00 10.49 25.59
N GLU A 369 31.25 10.03 25.49
CA GLU A 369 32.10 10.24 24.31
C GLU A 369 31.49 9.63 23.04
N ASP A 370 30.99 8.39 23.12
CA ASP A 370 30.32 7.72 22.02
C ASP A 370 29.07 8.48 21.55
N MET A 371 28.31 9.06 22.48
CA MET A 371 27.14 9.89 22.17
C MET A 371 27.55 11.16 21.39
N GLN A 372 28.61 11.84 21.81
CA GLN A 372 29.11 13.03 21.12
C GLN A 372 29.59 12.67 19.71
N ALA A 373 30.41 11.63 19.57
CA ALA A 373 30.89 11.15 18.29
C ALA A 373 29.73 10.72 17.37
N PHE A 374 28.69 10.09 17.91
CA PHE A 374 27.49 9.74 17.16
C PHE A 374 26.75 10.99 16.65
N PHE A 375 26.57 12.00 17.51
CA PHE A 375 25.92 13.23 17.13
C PHE A 375 26.71 14.02 16.07
N GLU A 376 28.02 14.15 16.23
CA GLU A 376 28.89 14.81 15.25
C GLU A 376 28.85 14.12 13.88
N ARG A 377 28.77 12.78 13.87
CA ARG A 377 28.74 11.99 12.65
C ARG A 377 27.39 12.04 11.92
N TYR A 378 26.29 12.03 12.67
CA TYR A 378 24.94 11.82 12.09
C TYR A 378 23.98 12.99 12.26
N GLY A 379 24.35 14.06 12.98
CA GLY A 379 23.49 15.21 13.27
C GLY A 379 22.22 14.86 14.04
N MET A 380 22.19 13.69 14.69
CA MET A 380 21.03 13.14 15.40
C MET A 380 21.49 12.35 16.62
N LEU A 381 20.61 12.19 17.61
CA LEU A 381 20.89 11.31 18.75
C LEU A 381 20.56 9.85 18.38
N PRO A 382 21.13 8.84 19.04
CA PRO A 382 20.83 7.43 18.78
C PRO A 382 19.32 7.12 18.92
N ARG A 383 18.77 6.25 18.06
CA ARG A 383 17.32 5.93 18.05
C ARG A 383 17.01 4.59 18.72
N GLN A 384 15.82 4.50 19.31
CA GLN A 384 15.34 3.28 19.99
C GLN A 384 15.00 2.13 19.02
N GLN A 385 14.42 2.43 17.85
CA GLN A 385 13.86 1.42 16.93
C GLN A 385 14.03 1.89 15.48
N ALA A 386 15.26 1.93 14.97
CA ALA A 386 15.55 2.20 13.54
C ALA A 386 17.02 2.01 13.11
N GLY A 387 17.92 1.60 14.02
CA GLY A 387 19.37 1.65 13.81
C GLY A 387 20.07 0.30 13.83
N PRO A 388 21.37 0.25 13.45
CA PRO A 388 22.24 -0.89 13.73
C PRO A 388 22.20 -1.29 15.22
N PRO A 389 22.55 -2.53 15.57
CA PRO A 389 22.55 -3.00 16.96
C PRO A 389 23.33 -2.07 17.91
N GLU A 390 24.45 -1.52 17.44
CA GLU A 390 25.30 -0.58 18.17
C GLU A 390 24.61 0.76 18.48
N GLU A 391 23.86 1.33 17.52
CA GLU A 391 23.05 2.55 17.73
C GLU A 391 21.99 2.30 18.80
N THR A 392 21.30 1.15 18.70
CA THR A 392 20.24 0.77 19.64
C THR A 392 20.79 0.54 21.05
N ARG A 393 21.98 -0.05 21.15
CA ARG A 393 22.71 -0.25 22.40
C ARG A 393 23.08 1.10 23.04
N LEU A 394 23.71 1.99 22.27
CA LEU A 394 24.11 3.32 22.75
C LEU A 394 22.90 4.14 23.22
N TYR A 395 21.76 4.07 22.51
CA TYR A 395 20.52 4.69 22.97
C TYR A 395 20.11 4.20 24.37
N ARG A 396 20.08 2.88 24.59
CA ARG A 396 19.67 2.29 25.89
C ARG A 396 20.63 2.67 27.01
N GLU A 397 21.92 2.71 26.73
CA GLU A 397 22.96 3.11 27.67
C GLU A 397 22.80 4.59 28.09
N ILE A 398 22.57 5.50 27.14
CA ILE A 398 22.30 6.92 27.42
C ILE A 398 21.05 7.07 28.31
N GLN A 399 19.94 6.38 27.97
CA GLN A 399 18.71 6.44 28.79
C GLN A 399 18.94 5.94 30.23
N ARG A 400 19.80 4.93 30.40
CA ARG A 400 20.17 4.40 31.72
C ARG A 400 20.96 5.42 32.52
N CYS A 401 21.96 6.07 31.92
CA CYS A 401 22.75 7.12 32.55
C CYS A 401 21.89 8.31 32.99
N LEU A 402 20.95 8.75 32.15
CA LEU A 402 20.01 9.82 32.49
C LEU A 402 19.11 9.44 33.68
N LYS A 403 18.54 8.22 33.67
CA LYS A 403 17.68 7.73 34.76
C LYS A 403 18.42 7.64 36.10
N ARG A 404 19.68 7.21 36.08
CA ARG A 404 20.54 7.06 37.27
C ARG A 404 21.24 8.37 37.66
N LYS A 405 21.03 9.48 36.92
CA LYS A 405 21.74 10.76 37.12
C LYS A 405 23.27 10.59 37.12
N SER A 406 23.77 9.74 36.24
CA SER A 406 25.20 9.38 36.18
C SER A 406 26.08 10.41 35.45
N PHE A 407 25.49 11.34 34.69
CA PHE A 407 26.22 12.44 34.05
C PHE A 407 26.46 13.59 35.03
N GLY A 408 27.67 14.13 35.04
CA GLY A 408 28.02 15.33 35.80
C GLY A 408 27.31 16.58 35.25
N ARG A 409 27.39 17.69 36.00
CA ARG A 409 26.70 18.95 35.67
C ARG A 409 27.06 19.48 34.26
N GLN A 410 28.35 19.54 33.93
CA GLN A 410 28.82 20.01 32.61
C GLN A 410 28.36 19.08 31.47
N GLN A 411 28.37 17.77 31.70
CA GLN A 411 27.91 16.78 30.72
C GLN A 411 26.39 16.88 30.48
N MET A 412 25.61 17.19 31.51
CA MET A 412 24.17 17.42 31.41
C MET A 412 23.83 18.71 30.64
N GLU A 413 24.54 19.81 30.92
CA GLU A 413 24.37 21.08 30.18
C GLU A 413 24.67 20.89 28.69
N GLU A 414 25.74 20.16 28.38
CA GLU A 414 26.13 19.84 27.01
C GLU A 414 25.17 18.85 26.33
N TYR A 415 24.66 17.85 27.06
CA TYR A 415 23.63 16.94 26.57
C TYR A 415 22.37 17.69 26.14
N GLU A 416 21.88 18.64 26.95
CA GLU A 416 20.70 19.46 26.59
C GLU A 416 20.97 20.35 25.37
N ARG A 417 22.20 20.85 25.19
CA ARG A 417 22.61 21.58 23.99
C ARG A 417 22.57 20.70 22.73
N ILE A 418 23.14 19.49 22.80
CA ILE A 418 23.12 18.51 21.71
C ILE A 418 21.68 18.10 21.38
N ARG A 419 20.89 17.83 22.42
CA ARG A 419 19.48 17.46 22.36
C ARG A 419 18.64 18.50 21.63
N GLY A 420 18.85 19.80 21.87
CA GLY A 420 18.15 20.87 21.16
C GLY A 420 18.49 20.97 19.66
N LYS A 421 19.68 20.52 19.26
CA LYS A 421 20.15 20.54 17.87
C LYS A 421 19.85 19.25 17.10
N ALA A 422 19.66 18.12 17.81
CA ALA A 422 19.46 16.81 17.21
C ALA A 422 18.19 16.73 16.35
N SER A 423 18.35 16.22 15.13
CA SER A 423 17.27 16.18 14.13
C SER A 423 16.05 15.35 14.55
N ASN A 424 16.26 14.36 15.41
CA ASN A 424 15.27 13.38 15.88
C ASN A 424 14.74 13.65 17.30
N TYR A 425 15.12 14.76 17.93
CA TYR A 425 14.69 15.06 19.28
C TYR A 425 13.35 15.81 19.29
N PRO A 426 12.39 15.46 20.18
CA PRO A 426 11.09 16.11 20.22
C PRO A 426 11.21 17.57 20.71
N VAL A 427 11.25 18.51 19.77
CA VAL A 427 10.88 19.93 20.00
C VAL A 427 9.47 19.95 20.58
N LEU A 428 9.18 20.77 21.60
CA LEU A 428 7.80 20.86 22.14
C LEU A 428 6.83 21.27 21.01
N ALA A 429 5.59 20.78 21.04
CA ALA A 429 4.62 21.06 19.97
C ALA A 429 4.40 22.58 19.82
N GLU A 430 4.39 23.29 20.95
CA GLU A 430 4.29 24.75 21.04
C GLU A 430 5.43 25.46 20.31
N GLU A 431 6.69 25.13 20.64
CA GLU A 431 7.86 25.77 20.04
C GLU A 431 7.94 25.52 18.53
N LEU A 432 7.56 24.33 18.08
CA LEU A 432 7.51 24.01 16.65
C LEU A 432 6.39 24.78 15.93
N TYR A 433 5.23 24.94 16.59
CA TYR A 433 4.11 25.71 16.08
C TYR A 433 4.49 27.18 15.92
N GLU A 434 5.07 27.82 16.95
CA GLU A 434 5.50 29.21 16.91
C GLU A 434 6.51 29.48 15.78
N ARG A 435 7.53 28.62 15.64
CA ARG A 435 8.51 28.73 14.55
C ARG A 435 7.86 28.61 13.18
N TYR A 436 6.88 27.72 13.02
CA TYR A 436 6.17 27.54 11.76
C TYR A 436 5.30 28.75 11.40
N ILE A 437 4.58 29.31 12.38
CA ILE A 437 3.78 30.53 12.18
C ILE A 437 4.68 31.72 11.82
N ALA A 438 5.74 31.96 12.60
CA ALA A 438 6.69 33.03 12.36
C ALA A 438 7.29 32.96 10.94
N PHE A 439 7.71 31.76 10.51
CA PHE A 439 8.22 31.56 9.15
C PHE A 439 7.18 31.93 8.09
N VAL A 440 5.94 31.46 8.24
CA VAL A 440 4.88 31.66 7.24
C VAL A 440 4.45 33.13 7.18
N GLU A 441 4.44 33.83 8.31
CA GLU A 441 4.15 35.27 8.39
C GLU A 441 5.28 36.10 7.79
N GLU A 442 6.53 35.80 8.09
CA GLU A 442 7.69 36.53 7.58
C GLU A 442 7.87 36.30 6.07
N LYS A 443 7.89 35.03 5.63
CA LYS A 443 8.21 34.68 4.25
C LYS A 443 7.00 34.67 3.32
N GLN A 444 5.78 34.82 3.85
CA GLN A 444 4.52 34.80 3.09
C GLN A 444 4.38 33.56 2.18
N ARG A 445 4.95 32.42 2.60
CA ARG A 445 4.94 31.12 1.90
C ARG A 445 5.13 29.97 2.89
N LEU A 446 4.81 28.75 2.45
CA LEU A 446 5.11 27.54 3.24
C LEU A 446 6.61 27.19 3.17
N PRO A 447 7.18 26.62 4.24
CA PRO A 447 8.52 26.04 4.20
C PRO A 447 8.55 24.85 3.23
N GLY A 448 9.61 24.73 2.45
CA GLY A 448 9.79 23.76 1.37
C GLY A 448 10.71 22.60 1.74
N MET A 449 10.32 21.38 1.36
CA MET A 449 11.17 20.18 1.43
C MET A 449 12.36 20.24 0.46
N ASP A 450 12.24 21.04 -0.61
CA ASP A 450 13.27 21.19 -1.66
C ASP A 450 14.10 22.48 -1.50
N ALA A 451 13.97 23.18 -0.37
CA ALA A 451 14.71 24.41 -0.12
C ALA A 451 16.21 24.10 0.05
N GLY A 452 17.10 24.98 -0.46
CA GLY A 452 18.54 24.84 -0.24
C GLY A 452 18.96 24.99 1.24
N ASP A 453 18.04 25.43 2.09
CA ASP A 453 18.23 25.68 3.52
C ASP A 453 17.79 24.45 4.35
N GLU A 454 18.73 23.90 5.12
CA GLU A 454 18.52 22.73 5.97
C GLU A 454 17.58 23.01 7.16
N GLU A 455 17.54 24.26 7.66
CA GLU A 455 16.62 24.64 8.74
C GLU A 455 15.16 24.68 8.26
N GLU A 456 14.94 25.20 7.05
CA GLU A 456 13.63 25.24 6.40
C GLU A 456 13.09 23.83 6.12
N LYS A 457 13.93 22.95 5.59
CA LYS A 457 13.60 21.54 5.35
C LYS A 457 13.21 20.83 6.65
N ALA A 458 14.01 21.02 7.71
CA ALA A 458 13.76 20.41 9.00
C ALA A 458 12.42 20.89 9.61
N LEU A 459 12.11 22.19 9.48
CA LEU A 459 10.85 22.77 9.93
C LEU A 459 9.65 22.13 9.20
N ALA A 460 9.71 22.05 7.86
CA ALA A 460 8.66 21.43 7.04
C ALA A 460 8.45 19.94 7.39
N GLY A 461 9.53 19.18 7.52
CA GLY A 461 9.48 17.76 7.85
C GLY A 461 8.90 17.47 9.24
N ARG A 462 9.33 18.25 10.26
CA ARG A 462 8.87 18.08 11.65
C ARG A 462 7.38 18.41 11.81
N VAL A 463 6.90 19.49 11.18
CA VAL A 463 5.48 19.88 11.22
C VAL A 463 4.61 18.81 10.54
N SER A 464 5.04 18.31 9.37
CA SER A 464 4.31 17.25 8.65
C SER A 464 4.21 15.96 9.46
N HIS A 465 5.31 15.52 10.06
CA HIS A 465 5.34 14.31 10.90
C HIS A 465 4.41 14.42 12.12
N ARG A 466 4.32 15.59 12.76
CA ARG A 466 3.46 15.82 13.93
C ARG A 466 1.98 15.94 13.59
N LEU A 467 1.65 16.53 12.45
CA LEU A 467 0.27 16.53 11.93
C LEU A 467 -0.22 15.10 11.70
N GLN A 468 0.60 14.23 11.10
CA GLN A 468 0.25 12.82 10.86
C GLN A 468 0.01 12.03 12.16
N ARG A 469 0.76 12.33 13.22
CA ARG A 469 0.62 11.67 14.53
C ARG A 469 -0.41 12.30 15.44
N GLY A 470 -1.04 13.41 15.04
CA GLY A 470 -2.09 14.06 15.84
C GLY A 470 -1.60 14.71 17.13
N THR A 471 -0.35 15.20 17.18
CA THR A 471 0.28 15.68 18.44
C THR A 471 0.14 17.18 18.69
N PHE A 472 -0.44 17.93 17.76
CA PHE A 472 -0.77 19.35 17.94
C PHE A 472 -2.16 19.48 18.58
N SER A 473 -2.42 20.59 19.29
CA SER A 473 -3.77 20.88 19.77
C SER A 473 -4.76 21.04 18.59
N PRO A 474 -6.07 20.83 18.79
CA PRO A 474 -7.06 21.01 17.72
C PRO A 474 -6.99 22.40 17.06
N GLU A 475 -6.79 23.45 17.87
CA GLU A 475 -6.65 24.83 17.40
C GLU A 475 -5.38 25.03 16.56
N GLN A 476 -4.25 24.49 17.01
CA GLN A 476 -2.98 24.54 16.25
C GLN A 476 -3.10 23.78 14.92
N GLN A 477 -3.74 22.61 14.94
CA GLN A 477 -3.97 21.82 13.72
C GLN A 477 -4.84 22.57 12.72
N GLU A 478 -5.95 23.16 13.18
CA GLU A 478 -6.85 23.95 12.34
C GLU A 478 -6.10 25.13 11.71
N LYS A 479 -5.30 25.85 12.51
CA LYS A 479 -4.51 26.99 12.01
C LYS A 479 -3.45 26.59 10.99
N ILE A 480 -2.72 25.50 11.25
CA ILE A 480 -1.73 24.98 10.30
C ILE A 480 -2.42 24.55 8.99
N GLN A 481 -3.56 23.86 9.06
CA GLN A 481 -4.32 23.43 7.88
C GLN A 481 -4.93 24.60 7.11
N GLU A 482 -5.37 25.66 7.79
CA GLU A 482 -5.81 26.92 7.17
C GLU A 482 -4.67 27.55 6.35
N LEU A 483 -3.47 27.69 6.95
CA LEU A 483 -2.29 28.24 6.26
C LEU A 483 -1.84 27.34 5.10
N GLN A 484 -1.85 26.02 5.29
CA GLN A 484 -1.53 25.07 4.22
C GLN A 484 -2.50 25.20 3.04
N ARG A 485 -3.81 25.34 3.29
CA ARG A 485 -4.80 25.61 2.23
C ARG A 485 -4.49 26.93 1.52
N LYS A 486 -4.34 28.02 2.27
CA LYS A 486 -4.06 29.36 1.72
C LYS A 486 -2.83 29.39 0.80
N TYR A 487 -1.70 28.87 1.27
CA TYR A 487 -0.43 28.96 0.55
C TYR A 487 -0.17 27.79 -0.41
N SER A 488 -0.81 26.63 -0.25
CA SER A 488 -0.81 25.57 -1.27
C SER A 488 -1.56 26.01 -2.53
N HIS A 489 -2.71 26.69 -2.36
CA HIS A 489 -3.40 27.31 -3.50
C HIS A 489 -2.55 28.37 -4.19
N ARG A 490 -1.71 29.13 -3.46
CA ARG A 490 -0.72 30.05 -4.05
C ARG A 490 0.36 29.30 -4.86
N ARG A 491 0.98 28.26 -4.28
CA ARG A 491 1.97 27.43 -5.00
C ARG A 491 1.41 26.74 -6.24
N ILE A 492 0.16 26.26 -6.17
CA ILE A 492 -0.51 25.64 -7.32
C ILE A 492 -0.76 26.69 -8.42
N ARG A 493 -1.20 27.90 -8.05
CA ARG A 493 -1.38 29.01 -9.00
C ARG A 493 -0.07 29.40 -9.68
N GLU A 494 1.00 29.62 -8.92
CA GLU A 494 2.33 29.96 -9.43
C GLU A 494 2.86 28.86 -10.38
N ARG A 495 2.73 27.60 -9.97
CA ARG A 495 3.10 26.44 -10.80
C ARG A 495 2.29 26.36 -12.09
N ILE A 496 0.97 26.53 -12.02
CA ILE A 496 0.11 26.50 -13.22
C ILE A 496 0.51 27.62 -14.18
N VAL A 497 0.76 28.83 -13.69
CA VAL A 497 1.21 29.95 -14.53
C VAL A 497 2.55 29.64 -15.19
N GLU A 498 3.49 29.05 -14.45
CA GLU A 498 4.81 28.69 -14.99
C GLU A 498 4.73 27.54 -16.00
N GLU A 499 3.99 26.47 -15.71
CA GLU A 499 3.70 25.39 -16.66
C GLU A 499 3.04 25.93 -17.94
N TYR A 500 2.15 26.92 -17.79
CA TYR A 500 1.49 27.59 -18.90
C TYR A 500 2.47 28.43 -19.74
N ARG A 501 3.41 29.14 -19.10
CA ARG A 501 4.48 29.88 -19.79
C ARG A 501 5.41 28.96 -20.56
N VAL A 502 5.90 27.90 -19.91
CA VAL A 502 6.78 26.89 -20.53
C VAL A 502 6.09 26.25 -21.72
N PHE A 503 4.83 25.84 -21.58
CA PHE A 503 4.07 25.24 -22.67
C PHE A 503 4.00 26.17 -23.89
N ILE A 504 3.70 27.47 -23.68
CA ILE A 504 3.63 28.45 -24.77
C ILE A 504 5.00 28.63 -25.43
N ALA A 505 6.08 28.70 -24.64
CA ALA A 505 7.44 28.85 -25.14
C ALA A 505 7.87 27.66 -26.01
N GLU A 506 7.53 26.43 -25.59
CA GLU A 506 7.88 25.21 -26.32
C GLU A 506 7.02 24.97 -27.57
N ASN A 507 5.73 25.32 -27.52
CA ASN A 507 4.75 24.91 -28.54
C ASN A 507 4.29 26.06 -29.45
N GLY A 508 4.59 27.32 -29.12
CA GLY A 508 4.18 28.49 -29.90
C GLY A 508 2.65 28.65 -30.04
N ARG A 509 1.89 28.11 -29.09
CA ARG A 509 0.42 28.15 -29.06
C ARG A 509 -0.12 28.00 -27.62
N LEU A 510 -1.39 28.33 -27.42
CA LEU A 510 -2.07 28.01 -26.17
C LEU A 510 -2.38 26.51 -26.05
N PRO A 511 -2.39 25.94 -24.83
CA PRO A 511 -2.89 24.60 -24.59
C PRO A 511 -4.38 24.51 -24.95
N PHE A 512 -4.78 23.39 -25.55
CA PHE A 512 -6.13 23.17 -26.02
C PHE A 512 -6.97 22.49 -24.95
N TYR A 513 -8.04 23.16 -24.50
CA TYR A 513 -8.91 22.68 -23.42
C TYR A 513 -9.46 21.25 -23.61
N ARG A 514 -9.73 20.81 -24.85
CA ARG A 514 -10.25 19.46 -25.15
C ARG A 514 -9.14 18.44 -25.46
N ALA A 515 -7.87 18.80 -25.33
CA ALA A 515 -6.78 17.85 -25.51
C ALA A 515 -6.78 16.82 -24.37
N GLU A 516 -6.52 15.56 -24.68
CA GLU A 516 -6.40 14.53 -23.65
C GLU A 516 -5.10 14.69 -22.84
N GLY A 517 -5.12 14.23 -21.59
CA GLY A 517 -3.92 14.19 -20.75
C GLY A 517 -3.55 15.54 -20.13
N ARG A 518 -2.25 15.88 -20.15
CA ARG A 518 -1.68 17.01 -19.40
C ARG A 518 -2.07 18.37 -19.99
N GLU A 519 -2.18 18.47 -21.31
CA GLU A 519 -2.48 19.73 -22.01
C GLU A 519 -3.89 20.26 -21.68
N GLY A 520 -4.93 19.43 -21.84
CA GLY A 520 -6.30 19.85 -21.53
C GLY A 520 -6.51 20.14 -20.06
N LYS A 521 -5.83 19.41 -19.17
CA LYS A 521 -5.82 19.70 -17.72
C LYS A 521 -5.19 21.05 -17.41
N LEU A 522 -4.09 21.41 -18.08
CA LEU A 522 -3.41 22.69 -17.89
C LEU A 522 -4.31 23.88 -18.26
N GLU A 523 -4.96 23.85 -19.44
CA GLU A 523 -5.90 24.91 -19.84
C GLU A 523 -7.19 24.90 -19.00
N SER A 524 -7.71 23.72 -18.65
CA SER A 524 -8.88 23.62 -17.77
C SER A 524 -8.64 24.23 -16.39
N ASN A 525 -7.47 23.96 -15.82
CA ASN A 525 -7.08 24.53 -14.53
C ASN A 525 -6.89 26.04 -14.64
N MET A 526 -6.15 26.53 -15.63
CA MET A 526 -5.96 27.97 -15.86
C MET A 526 -7.30 28.72 -15.94
N LEU A 527 -8.22 28.25 -16.79
CA LEU A 527 -9.55 28.85 -16.95
C LEU A 527 -10.43 28.73 -15.69
N ARG A 528 -10.27 27.66 -14.91
CA ARG A 528 -10.98 27.50 -13.63
C ARG A 528 -10.53 28.56 -12.61
N TYR A 529 -9.21 28.75 -12.43
CA TYR A 529 -8.70 29.72 -11.46
C TYR A 529 -8.98 31.18 -11.86
N LEU A 530 -8.98 31.50 -13.16
CA LEU A 530 -9.44 32.80 -13.66
C LEU A 530 -10.91 33.07 -13.35
N ARG A 531 -11.80 32.09 -13.61
CA ARG A 531 -13.25 32.20 -13.33
C ARG A 531 -13.59 32.29 -11.85
N LEU A 532 -12.81 31.64 -11.00
CA LEU A 532 -13.00 31.69 -9.55
C LEU A 532 -12.41 32.97 -8.91
N HIS A 533 -11.98 33.95 -9.71
CA HIS A 533 -11.29 35.18 -9.26
C HIS A 533 -10.17 34.88 -8.26
N SER A 534 -9.49 33.75 -8.45
CA SER A 534 -8.47 33.27 -7.52
C SER A 534 -7.10 33.87 -7.81
N PHE A 535 -6.93 34.61 -8.89
CA PHE A 535 -5.72 35.37 -9.22
C PHE A 535 -5.88 36.83 -8.81
N SER A 536 -4.80 37.45 -8.36
CA SER A 536 -4.75 38.90 -8.14
C SER A 536 -4.91 39.67 -9.46
N PRO A 537 -5.33 40.94 -9.43
CA PRO A 537 -5.43 41.74 -10.66
C PRO A 537 -4.14 41.78 -11.48
N GLU A 538 -2.97 41.78 -10.82
CA GLU A 538 -1.68 41.77 -11.50
C GLU A 538 -1.36 40.42 -12.14
N GLU A 539 -1.68 39.31 -11.45
CA GLU A 539 -1.56 37.95 -12.01
C GLU A 539 -2.46 37.79 -13.25
N CYS A 540 -3.70 38.27 -13.17
CA CYS A 540 -4.62 38.29 -14.31
C CYS A 540 -4.05 39.08 -15.51
N ARG A 541 -3.48 40.27 -15.30
CA ARG A 541 -2.85 41.05 -16.37
C ARG A 541 -1.71 40.28 -17.04
N GLN A 542 -0.85 39.63 -16.26
CA GLN A 542 0.25 38.83 -16.80
C GLN A 542 -0.26 37.64 -17.63
N ILE A 543 -1.26 36.92 -17.13
CA ILE A 543 -1.87 35.78 -17.82
C ILE A 543 -2.53 36.24 -19.13
N LEU A 544 -3.28 37.35 -19.11
CA LEU A 544 -3.92 37.89 -20.31
C LEU A 544 -2.90 38.37 -21.34
N LYS A 545 -1.80 39.00 -20.91
CA LYS A 545 -0.68 39.36 -21.80
C LYS A 545 -0.06 38.14 -22.48
N LEU A 546 0.12 37.03 -21.75
CA LEU A 546 0.63 35.77 -22.32
C LEU A 546 -0.35 35.16 -23.34
N ARG A 547 -1.66 35.30 -23.10
CA ARG A 547 -2.72 34.72 -23.95
C ARG A 547 -3.00 35.57 -25.20
N ALA A 548 -2.79 36.88 -25.13
CA ALA A 548 -3.17 37.82 -26.18
C ALA A 548 -2.67 37.47 -27.59
N PRO A 549 -1.38 37.10 -27.82
CA PRO A 549 -0.87 36.83 -29.17
C PRO A 549 -1.60 35.69 -29.90
N TYR A 550 -2.26 34.81 -29.16
CA TYR A 550 -2.87 33.58 -29.65
C TYR A 550 -4.40 33.64 -29.68
N GLN A 551 -4.99 34.79 -29.40
CA GLN A 551 -6.44 34.98 -29.31
C GLN A 551 -6.94 36.10 -30.22
N LEU A 552 -8.22 36.01 -30.61
CA LEU A 552 -8.90 37.10 -31.31
C LEU A 552 -9.12 38.29 -30.37
N LEU A 553 -9.05 39.51 -30.90
CA LEU A 553 -9.23 40.74 -30.12
C LEU A 553 -10.59 40.80 -29.40
N SER A 554 -11.65 40.28 -30.03
CA SER A 554 -12.97 40.16 -29.40
C SER A 554 -12.99 39.22 -28.20
N ARG A 555 -12.09 38.22 -28.14
CA ARG A 555 -11.92 37.33 -27.00
C ARG A 555 -11.08 37.99 -25.91
N GLN A 556 -10.01 38.69 -26.29
CA GLN A 556 -9.19 39.46 -25.35
C GLN A 556 -10.04 40.51 -24.60
N LEU A 557 -10.91 41.24 -25.32
CA LEU A 557 -11.84 42.20 -24.70
C LEU A 557 -12.75 41.54 -23.65
N ARG A 558 -13.35 40.39 -23.98
CA ARG A 558 -14.20 39.65 -23.02
C ARG A 558 -13.42 39.23 -21.78
N GLU A 559 -12.25 38.61 -21.97
CA GLU A 559 -11.41 38.16 -20.85
C GLU A 559 -10.91 39.35 -20.01
N HIS A 560 -10.66 40.51 -20.62
CA HIS A 560 -10.28 41.74 -19.90
C HIS A 560 -11.42 42.30 -19.04
N VAL A 561 -12.64 42.38 -19.58
CA VAL A 561 -13.82 42.85 -18.84
C VAL A 561 -14.16 41.86 -17.72
N ASP A 562 -14.22 40.56 -18.04
CA ASP A 562 -14.64 39.51 -17.12
C ASP A 562 -13.69 39.34 -15.92
N TYR A 563 -12.37 39.52 -16.12
CA TYR A 563 -11.38 39.21 -15.08
C TYR A 563 -10.73 40.42 -14.42
N LEU A 564 -10.67 41.57 -15.09
CA LEU A 564 -10.07 42.80 -14.52
C LEU A 564 -11.12 43.84 -14.15
N GLY A 565 -12.40 43.63 -14.46
CA GLY A 565 -13.48 44.59 -14.20
C GLY A 565 -13.30 45.92 -14.95
N GLY A 566 -12.44 45.95 -15.98
CA GLY A 566 -12.12 47.15 -16.73
C GLY A 566 -13.23 47.54 -17.71
N ASP A 567 -13.29 48.82 -18.04
CA ASP A 567 -14.22 49.36 -19.03
C ASP A 567 -13.86 48.94 -20.46
N ALA A 568 -14.86 48.52 -21.22
CA ALA A 568 -14.70 48.04 -22.59
C ALA A 568 -14.23 49.15 -23.53
N CYS A 569 -14.67 50.39 -23.32
CA CYS A 569 -14.25 51.53 -24.13
C CYS A 569 -12.75 51.81 -23.94
N SER A 570 -12.30 51.82 -22.69
CA SER A 570 -10.89 52.03 -22.31
C SER A 570 -9.96 51.00 -22.95
N PHE A 571 -10.32 49.71 -22.90
CA PHE A 571 -9.53 48.65 -23.56
C PHE A 571 -9.48 48.83 -25.08
N VAL A 572 -10.63 49.08 -25.72
CA VAL A 572 -10.70 49.23 -27.19
C VAL A 572 -9.91 50.46 -27.64
N GLN A 573 -9.99 51.56 -26.90
CA GLN A 573 -9.19 52.76 -27.15
C GLN A 573 -7.70 52.46 -27.09
N GLU A 574 -7.22 51.82 -26.01
CA GLU A 574 -5.80 51.48 -25.86
C GLU A 574 -5.29 50.59 -27.00
N GLN A 575 -6.06 49.58 -27.40
CA GLN A 575 -5.69 48.69 -28.51
C GLN A 575 -5.69 49.41 -29.87
N TYR A 576 -6.61 50.36 -30.07
CA TYR A 576 -6.67 51.18 -31.28
C TYR A 576 -5.48 52.15 -31.36
N GLU A 577 -5.21 52.88 -30.28
CA GLU A 577 -4.07 53.80 -30.20
C GLU A 577 -2.72 53.07 -30.33
N THR A 578 -2.60 51.89 -29.71
CA THR A 578 -1.41 51.05 -29.82
C THR A 578 -1.20 50.60 -31.25
N PHE A 579 -2.27 50.18 -31.95
CA PHE A 579 -2.18 49.86 -33.38
C PHE A 579 -1.75 51.08 -34.20
N CYS A 580 -2.34 52.25 -33.96
CA CYS A 580 -1.98 53.48 -34.65
C CYS A 580 -0.51 53.85 -34.45
N ARG A 581 0.00 53.70 -33.22
CA ARG A 581 1.41 53.94 -32.87
C ARG A 581 2.35 52.93 -33.53
N GLU A 582 1.99 51.65 -33.51
CA GLU A 582 2.79 50.56 -34.11
C GLU A 582 2.88 50.67 -35.62
N GLN A 583 1.81 51.10 -36.28
CA GLN A 583 1.71 51.12 -37.74
C GLN A 583 1.90 52.50 -38.35
N GLY A 584 2.00 53.55 -37.53
CA GLY A 584 2.03 54.95 -37.97
C GLY A 584 0.76 55.41 -38.70
N ARG A 585 -0.34 54.65 -38.59
CA ARG A 585 -1.61 54.92 -39.29
C ARG A 585 -2.82 54.29 -38.60
N PRO A 586 -4.04 54.81 -38.81
CA PRO A 586 -5.27 54.14 -38.37
C PRO A 586 -5.49 52.75 -39.02
N PRO A 587 -6.17 51.82 -38.31
CA PRO A 587 -6.57 50.52 -38.86
C PRO A 587 -7.60 50.70 -39.97
N VAL A 588 -7.46 49.93 -41.05
CA VAL A 588 -8.37 49.99 -42.21
C VAL A 588 -9.20 48.71 -42.27
N ARG A 589 -10.48 48.83 -42.63
CA ARG A 589 -11.42 47.71 -42.73
C ARG A 589 -11.14 46.79 -43.93
N ARG A 590 -10.00 46.09 -43.91
CA ARG A 590 -9.54 45.16 -44.94
C ARG A 590 -9.83 43.73 -44.51
N ARG A 591 -10.67 42.99 -45.26
CA ARG A 591 -11.00 41.58 -44.95
C ARG A 591 -9.78 40.63 -44.88
N ARG A 592 -8.65 41.01 -45.49
CA ARG A 592 -7.41 40.21 -45.46
C ARG A 592 -6.55 40.40 -44.21
N CYS A 593 -6.80 41.45 -43.41
CA CYS A 593 -6.11 41.70 -42.14
C CYS A 593 -7.11 41.60 -41.00
N ARG A 594 -7.17 40.43 -40.35
CA ARG A 594 -8.21 40.12 -39.34
C ARG A 594 -8.13 41.01 -38.10
N ARG A 595 -6.91 41.38 -37.66
CA ARG A 595 -6.67 42.30 -36.52
C ARG A 595 -7.21 43.70 -36.79
N GLU A 596 -6.91 44.28 -37.96
CA GLU A 596 -7.45 45.58 -38.38
C GLU A 596 -8.96 45.57 -38.50
N TYR A 597 -9.51 44.52 -39.14
CA TYR A 597 -10.96 44.39 -39.29
C TYR A 597 -11.69 44.30 -37.93
N ASP A 598 -11.14 43.53 -36.99
CA ASP A 598 -11.67 43.43 -35.63
C ASP A 598 -11.54 44.76 -34.87
N LEU A 599 -10.42 45.46 -34.99
CA LEU A 599 -10.21 46.79 -34.39
C LEU A 599 -11.23 47.82 -34.89
N CYS A 600 -11.44 47.93 -36.21
CA CYS A 600 -12.43 48.86 -36.77
C CYS A 600 -13.83 48.54 -36.24
N ARG A 601 -14.22 47.26 -36.22
CA ARG A 601 -15.54 46.83 -35.74
C ARG A 601 -15.73 47.11 -34.25
N LEU A 602 -14.70 46.87 -33.43
CA LEU A 602 -14.78 47.13 -31.99
C LEU A 602 -14.78 48.63 -31.70
N ALA A 603 -13.98 49.43 -32.41
CA ALA A 603 -13.99 50.89 -32.29
C ALA A 603 -15.36 51.49 -32.66
N GLU A 604 -15.94 51.06 -33.78
CA GLU A 604 -17.31 51.44 -34.17
C GLU A 604 -18.33 51.11 -33.07
N LYS A 605 -18.20 49.95 -32.42
CA LYS A 605 -19.14 49.49 -31.42
C LYS A 605 -18.99 50.18 -30.05
N TYR A 606 -17.76 50.42 -29.60
CA TYR A 606 -17.49 50.84 -28.21
C TYR A 606 -17.01 52.29 -28.09
N LEU A 607 -16.30 52.84 -29.07
CA LEU A 607 -15.82 54.23 -29.04
C LEU A 607 -16.76 55.19 -29.79
N GLY A 608 -17.51 54.69 -30.77
CA GLY A 608 -18.35 55.51 -31.64
C GLY A 608 -17.55 56.30 -32.67
N ALA A 609 -18.26 56.93 -33.61
CA ALA A 609 -17.65 57.56 -34.79
C ALA A 609 -16.77 58.79 -34.42
N GLU A 610 -17.24 59.62 -33.49
CA GLU A 610 -16.56 60.88 -33.10
C GLU A 610 -15.23 60.63 -32.39
N MET A 611 -15.21 59.75 -31.39
CA MET A 611 -13.99 59.40 -30.66
C MET A 611 -12.99 58.67 -31.54
N THR A 612 -13.46 57.77 -32.41
CA THR A 612 -12.60 57.07 -33.39
C THR A 612 -11.98 58.04 -34.39
N ALA A 613 -12.73 59.04 -34.86
CA ALA A 613 -12.23 60.09 -35.75
C ALA A 613 -11.14 60.93 -35.06
N ARG A 614 -11.39 61.39 -33.83
CA ARG A 614 -10.39 62.13 -33.02
C ARG A 614 -9.08 61.37 -32.83
N ILE A 615 -9.16 60.07 -32.51
CA ILE A 615 -7.97 59.23 -32.37
C ILE A 615 -7.29 59.05 -33.74
N SER A 616 -8.06 58.86 -34.81
CA SER A 616 -7.51 58.67 -36.16
C SER A 616 -6.78 59.93 -36.67
N GLU A 617 -7.35 61.12 -36.44
CA GLU A 617 -6.77 62.42 -36.81
C GLU A 617 -5.43 62.65 -36.11
N LYS A 618 -5.31 62.27 -34.83
CA LYS A 618 -4.05 62.35 -34.07
C LYS A 618 -2.89 61.57 -34.71
N TYR A 619 -3.18 60.52 -35.46
CA TYR A 619 -2.18 59.64 -36.08
C TYR A 619 -2.28 59.63 -37.63
N ALA A 620 -2.95 60.61 -38.23
CA ALA A 620 -2.99 60.81 -39.67
C ALA A 620 -1.80 61.67 -40.11
N GLU A 621 -0.92 61.17 -40.99
CA GLU A 621 0.18 61.96 -41.54
C GLU A 621 -0.34 63.16 -42.37
N PRO A 622 0.26 64.38 -42.27
CA PRO A 622 -0.22 65.57 -42.99
C PRO A 622 0.04 65.61 -44.50
N GLU A 623 0.83 64.69 -45.08
CA GLU A 623 1.11 64.70 -46.52
C GLU A 623 0.90 63.32 -47.13
N LYS A 624 0.12 63.25 -48.21
CA LYS A 624 -0.16 62.00 -48.94
C LYS A 624 1.17 61.40 -49.42
N SER A 625 1.66 60.39 -48.70
CA SER A 625 2.95 59.77 -48.97
C SER A 625 2.99 59.17 -50.37
N GLU A 626 4.18 59.18 -50.97
CA GLU A 626 4.49 58.67 -52.30
C GLU A 626 4.09 57.19 -52.49
N GLN A 627 3.91 56.46 -51.39
CA GLN A 627 3.34 55.11 -51.37
C GLN A 627 1.86 55.05 -51.74
N GLN A 628 1.06 56.07 -51.40
CA GLN A 628 -0.36 56.14 -51.76
C GLN A 628 -0.51 56.35 -53.28
N LYS A 629 0.30 57.25 -53.87
CA LYS A 629 0.39 57.45 -55.33
C LYS A 629 0.84 56.17 -56.05
N ARG A 630 1.87 55.49 -55.53
CA ARG A 630 2.35 54.20 -56.07
C ARG A 630 1.32 53.07 -55.94
N MET A 631 0.51 53.07 -54.88
CA MET A 631 -0.55 52.07 -54.70
C MET A 631 -1.75 52.31 -55.62
N GLU A 632 -2.08 53.56 -55.94
CA GLU A 632 -3.11 53.91 -56.93
C GLU A 632 -2.65 53.56 -58.36
N GLU A 633 -1.41 53.88 -58.73
CA GLU A 633 -0.81 53.44 -60.00
C GLU A 633 -0.70 51.90 -60.12
N ALA A 634 -0.41 51.20 -59.00
CA ALA A 634 -0.37 49.74 -58.97
C ALA A 634 -1.77 49.10 -59.00
N ALA A 635 -2.80 49.80 -58.51
CA ALA A 635 -4.19 49.36 -58.58
C ALA A 635 -4.75 49.48 -60.01
N GLU A 636 -4.35 50.51 -60.76
CA GLU A 636 -4.67 50.64 -62.18
C GLU A 636 -3.94 49.58 -63.04
N LYS A 637 -2.66 49.30 -62.76
CA LYS A 637 -1.92 48.21 -63.44
C LYS A 637 -2.48 46.80 -63.18
N LYS A 638 -3.20 46.57 -62.07
CA LYS A 638 -3.83 45.28 -61.75
C LYS A 638 -5.21 45.04 -62.38
N LYS A 639 -5.80 46.03 -63.06
CA LYS A 639 -7.02 45.81 -63.88
C LYS A 639 -6.73 45.07 -65.20
N GLY A 640 -5.46 44.80 -65.54
CA GLY A 640 -5.04 44.21 -66.83
C GLY A 640 -4.74 42.70 -66.89
N GLN A 641 -4.91 41.90 -65.82
CA GLN A 641 -4.71 40.44 -65.91
C GLN A 641 -6.05 39.70 -66.09
N ARG A 642 -6.34 39.30 -67.34
CA ARG A 642 -7.54 38.56 -67.75
C ARG A 642 -7.67 37.24 -66.98
N ARG A 643 -8.77 37.06 -66.23
CA ARG A 643 -9.13 35.74 -65.66
C ARG A 643 -9.57 34.83 -66.80
N ARG A 644 -9.06 33.59 -66.81
CA ARG A 644 -9.44 32.60 -67.83
C ARG A 644 -10.93 32.27 -67.76
N THR A 645 -11.57 32.09 -68.92
CA THR A 645 -13.00 31.81 -69.02
C THR A 645 -13.31 30.36 -68.63
N PRO A 646 -14.60 30.02 -68.39
CA PRO A 646 -15.00 28.63 -68.18
C PRO A 646 -14.60 27.70 -69.33
N ASP A 647 -14.72 28.16 -70.58
CA ASP A 647 -14.36 27.38 -71.77
C ASP A 647 -12.85 27.10 -71.84
N GLU A 648 -12.03 28.12 -71.62
CA GLU A 648 -10.56 27.96 -71.55
C GLU A 648 -10.14 27.00 -70.43
N THR A 649 -10.89 26.99 -69.32
CA THR A 649 -10.61 26.07 -68.20
C THR A 649 -11.08 24.64 -68.51
N PHE A 650 -12.17 24.49 -69.27
CA PHE A 650 -12.68 23.19 -69.71
C PHE A 650 -11.73 22.55 -70.74
N GLU A 651 -11.29 23.29 -71.76
CA GLU A 651 -10.33 22.81 -72.76
C GLU A 651 -9.01 22.39 -72.12
N GLU A 652 -8.52 23.18 -71.17
CA GLU A 652 -7.29 22.87 -70.44
C GLU A 652 -7.43 21.60 -69.57
N ALA A 653 -8.63 21.35 -69.02
CA ALA A 653 -8.92 20.10 -68.30
C ALA A 653 -9.02 18.89 -69.25
N MET A 654 -9.59 19.07 -70.43
CA MET A 654 -9.69 18.03 -71.46
C MET A 654 -8.34 17.69 -72.09
N ALA A 655 -7.48 18.69 -72.32
CA ALA A 655 -6.09 18.49 -72.75
C ALA A 655 -5.29 17.71 -71.70
N PHE A 656 -5.43 18.07 -70.42
CA PHE A 656 -4.82 17.31 -69.33
C PHE A 656 -5.32 15.87 -69.29
N TYR A 657 -6.62 15.64 -69.48
CA TYR A 657 -7.22 14.30 -69.53
C TYR A 657 -6.71 13.48 -70.72
N ALA A 658 -6.59 14.09 -71.90
CA ALA A 658 -6.05 13.43 -73.09
C ALA A 658 -4.58 13.02 -72.92
N GLU A 659 -3.78 13.88 -72.29
CA GLU A 659 -2.34 13.61 -72.07
C GLU A 659 -2.10 12.60 -70.94
N ASN A 660 -2.90 12.64 -69.87
CA ASN A 660 -2.63 11.87 -68.65
C ASN A 660 -3.60 10.69 -68.41
N GLY A 661 -4.61 10.53 -69.27
CA GLY A 661 -5.65 9.49 -69.15
C GLY A 661 -6.50 9.58 -67.88
N ARG A 662 -6.47 10.72 -67.18
CA ARG A 662 -7.18 10.94 -65.91
C ARG A 662 -7.47 12.42 -65.68
N PHE A 663 -8.47 12.71 -64.84
CA PHE A 663 -8.75 14.09 -64.41
C PHE A 663 -7.68 14.64 -63.44
N PRO A 664 -7.42 15.97 -63.42
CA PRO A 664 -6.57 16.62 -62.42
C PRO A 664 -7.06 16.35 -61.00
N LEU A 665 -6.18 15.90 -60.10
CA LEU A 665 -6.56 15.51 -58.74
C LEU A 665 -6.33 16.63 -57.72
N HIS A 666 -7.22 16.70 -56.73
CA HIS A 666 -7.01 17.48 -55.51
C HIS A 666 -6.02 16.78 -54.57
N VAL A 667 -5.22 17.56 -53.86
CA VAL A 667 -4.25 17.05 -52.88
C VAL A 667 -4.99 16.37 -51.72
N HIS A 668 -4.73 15.09 -51.46
CA HIS A 668 -5.23 14.38 -50.28
C HIS A 668 -4.12 14.10 -49.27
N LYS A 669 -4.39 14.44 -48.00
CA LYS A 669 -3.63 14.12 -46.78
C LYS A 669 -2.10 14.35 -46.87
N GLY A 670 -1.70 15.61 -46.72
CA GLY A 670 -0.41 15.95 -46.10
C GLY A 670 0.88 15.69 -46.89
N LYS A 671 0.83 15.57 -48.23
CA LYS A 671 2.05 15.60 -49.07
C LYS A 671 2.04 16.79 -50.02
N LEU A 672 3.19 17.47 -50.13
CA LEU A 672 3.46 18.58 -51.06
C LEU A 672 3.38 18.10 -52.54
N PRO A 673 2.94 18.96 -53.48
CA PRO A 673 2.59 18.54 -54.83
C PRO A 673 3.83 18.16 -55.66
N GLN A 674 3.73 17.08 -56.43
CA GLN A 674 4.75 16.77 -57.44
C GLN A 674 4.68 17.68 -58.68
N ARG A 675 3.57 18.41 -58.94
CA ARG A 675 3.50 19.52 -59.93
C ARG A 675 2.46 20.59 -59.53
N PRO A 676 2.85 21.87 -59.28
CA PRO A 676 1.94 22.95 -58.85
C PRO A 676 0.80 23.30 -59.82
N TYR A 677 0.96 22.97 -61.10
CA TYR A 677 -0.02 23.25 -62.15
C TYR A 677 -1.30 22.41 -62.00
N GLU A 678 -1.17 21.11 -61.72
CA GLU A 678 -2.30 20.18 -61.61
C GLU A 678 -3.28 20.60 -60.50
N GLY A 679 -2.75 20.94 -59.32
CA GLY A 679 -3.58 21.37 -58.19
C GLY A 679 -4.34 22.67 -58.46
N ARG A 680 -3.73 23.62 -59.19
CA ARG A 680 -4.41 24.87 -59.59
C ARG A 680 -5.50 24.63 -60.63
N LEU A 681 -5.27 23.74 -61.60
CA LEU A 681 -6.28 23.35 -62.58
C LEU A 681 -7.44 22.61 -61.90
N ALA A 682 -7.16 21.64 -61.01
CA ALA A 682 -8.17 20.92 -60.24
C ALA A 682 -9.05 21.86 -59.39
N ALA A 683 -8.43 22.85 -58.73
CA ALA A 683 -9.13 23.86 -57.94
C ALA A 683 -10.06 24.74 -58.79
N ARG A 684 -9.59 25.21 -59.96
CA ARG A 684 -10.42 26.02 -60.87
C ARG A 684 -11.58 25.24 -61.44
N VAL A 685 -11.34 24.04 -61.96
CA VAL A 685 -12.39 23.16 -62.51
C VAL A 685 -13.45 22.87 -61.46
N THR A 686 -13.03 22.51 -60.24
CA THR A 686 -13.96 22.20 -59.15
C THR A 686 -14.76 23.42 -58.69
N SER A 687 -14.12 24.59 -58.66
CA SER A 687 -14.80 25.84 -58.32
C SER A 687 -15.86 26.19 -59.37
N LEU A 688 -15.52 26.14 -60.66
CA LEU A 688 -16.46 26.43 -61.75
C LEU A 688 -17.60 25.40 -61.83
N TYR A 689 -17.31 24.12 -61.62
CA TYR A 689 -18.30 23.05 -61.55
C TYR A 689 -19.29 23.27 -60.40
N ARG A 690 -18.82 23.57 -59.19
CA ARG A 690 -19.68 23.87 -58.04
C ARG A 690 -20.53 25.13 -58.23
N MET A 691 -20.01 26.11 -58.96
CA MET A 691 -20.72 27.35 -59.26
C MET A 691 -21.68 27.21 -60.45
N GLY A 692 -21.79 26.03 -61.08
CA GLY A 692 -22.65 25.81 -62.24
C GLY A 692 -22.26 26.64 -63.47
N ARG A 693 -20.96 26.96 -63.62
CA ARG A 693 -20.46 27.90 -64.65
C ARG A 693 -20.08 27.22 -65.97
N PHE A 694 -20.15 25.90 -66.05
CA PHE A 694 -19.96 25.13 -67.28
C PHE A 694 -21.28 24.96 -68.02
N SER A 695 -21.24 24.84 -69.35
CA SER A 695 -22.43 24.56 -70.15
C SER A 695 -22.98 23.15 -69.85
N ALA A 696 -24.25 22.90 -70.16
CA ALA A 696 -24.89 21.59 -69.95
C ALA A 696 -24.11 20.46 -70.64
N ARG A 697 -23.63 20.69 -71.86
CA ARG A 697 -22.80 19.73 -72.62
C ARG A 697 -21.43 19.48 -71.96
N GLN A 698 -20.81 20.51 -71.38
CA GLN A 698 -19.54 20.36 -70.66
C GLN A 698 -19.74 19.57 -69.37
N LEU A 699 -20.81 19.84 -68.61
CA LEU A 699 -21.13 19.08 -67.39
C LEU A 699 -21.39 17.60 -67.70
N GLU A 700 -22.14 17.30 -68.76
CA GLU A 700 -22.40 15.94 -69.20
C GLU A 700 -21.09 15.18 -69.53
N ILE A 701 -20.17 15.83 -70.26
CA ILE A 701 -18.84 15.26 -70.56
C ILE A 701 -18.02 15.05 -69.28
N LEU A 702 -18.00 16.04 -68.36
CA LEU A 702 -17.28 15.93 -67.09
C LEU A 702 -17.82 14.80 -66.21
N ASP A 703 -19.14 14.59 -66.22
CA ASP A 703 -19.80 13.54 -65.45
C ASP A 703 -19.61 12.16 -66.07
N GLN A 704 -19.66 12.02 -67.39
CA GLN A 704 -19.31 10.78 -68.10
C GLN A 704 -17.85 10.37 -67.85
N LEU A 705 -16.92 11.32 -67.85
CA LEU A 705 -15.49 11.06 -67.58
C LEU A 705 -15.21 10.79 -66.11
N ARG A 706 -16.04 11.30 -65.19
CA ARG A 706 -16.04 10.91 -63.77
C ARG A 706 -16.55 9.48 -63.58
N LEU A 707 -17.63 9.11 -64.28
CA LEU A 707 -18.21 7.76 -64.26
C LEU A 707 -17.24 6.68 -64.81
N LYS A 708 -16.43 6.99 -65.85
CA LYS A 708 -15.38 6.09 -66.35
C LYS A 708 -14.27 5.75 -65.33
N ASN A 709 -14.18 6.43 -64.18
CA ASN A 709 -13.26 6.02 -63.10
C ASN A 709 -13.82 4.90 -62.20
N ALA A 710 -15.10 4.51 -62.35
CA ALA A 710 -15.68 3.36 -61.66
C ALA A 710 -15.11 2.02 -62.20
N ASP A 711 -14.84 1.92 -63.51
CA ASP A 711 -14.33 0.72 -64.19
C ASP A 711 -12.81 0.62 -64.28
N LYS A 712 -12.09 1.44 -63.52
CA LYS A 712 -10.63 1.48 -63.55
C LYS A 712 -9.96 0.13 -63.29
N ALA A 713 -10.57 -0.72 -62.46
CA ALA A 713 -10.08 -2.07 -62.21
C ALA A 713 -10.18 -2.95 -63.48
N GLN A 714 -11.29 -2.87 -64.22
CA GLN A 714 -11.51 -3.61 -65.46
C GLN A 714 -10.58 -3.15 -66.59
N MET A 715 -10.33 -1.85 -66.70
CA MET A 715 -9.35 -1.31 -67.66
C MET A 715 -7.92 -1.80 -67.38
N ILE A 716 -7.52 -1.86 -66.11
CA ILE A 716 -6.20 -2.38 -65.71
C ILE A 716 -6.09 -3.88 -66.00
N TYR A 717 -7.16 -4.63 -65.79
CA TYR A 717 -7.22 -6.06 -66.12
C TYR A 717 -7.13 -6.31 -67.63
N ALA A 718 -7.88 -5.54 -68.44
CA ALA A 718 -7.80 -5.63 -69.90
C ALA A 718 -6.40 -5.25 -70.43
N ALA A 719 -5.77 -4.21 -69.88
CA ALA A 719 -4.40 -3.83 -70.23
C ALA A 719 -3.37 -4.91 -69.86
N PHE A 720 -3.61 -5.66 -68.78
CA PHE A 720 -2.79 -6.81 -68.42
C PHE A 720 -2.92 -7.95 -69.44
N LEU A 721 -4.15 -8.32 -69.83
CA LEU A 721 -4.36 -9.38 -70.82
C LEU A 721 -3.78 -9.01 -72.19
N SER A 722 -3.98 -7.77 -72.65
CA SER A 722 -3.40 -7.28 -73.90
C SER A 722 -1.87 -7.25 -73.88
N TYR A 723 -1.25 -6.99 -72.72
CA TYR A 723 0.20 -7.10 -72.57
C TYR A 723 0.66 -8.56 -72.72
N ILE A 724 -0.02 -9.51 -72.08
CA ILE A 724 0.31 -10.95 -72.18
C ILE A 724 0.19 -11.44 -73.64
N GLU A 725 -0.85 -11.02 -74.36
CA GLU A 725 -1.05 -11.37 -75.77
C GLU A 725 0.03 -10.77 -76.69
N SER A 726 0.44 -9.53 -76.45
CA SER A 726 1.47 -8.85 -77.26
C SER A 726 2.91 -9.27 -76.93
N HIS A 727 3.13 -10.06 -75.87
CA HIS A 727 4.45 -10.48 -75.40
C HIS A 727 4.55 -12.02 -75.28
N ASP A 728 3.88 -12.74 -76.18
CA ASP A 728 3.93 -14.21 -76.31
C ASP A 728 3.75 -14.97 -74.98
N GLY A 729 2.79 -14.53 -74.16
CA GLY A 729 2.47 -15.20 -72.90
C GLY A 729 3.41 -14.85 -71.73
N GLN A 730 4.38 -13.95 -71.91
CA GLN A 730 5.29 -13.53 -70.85
C GLN A 730 4.70 -12.41 -69.98
N ALA A 731 4.82 -12.57 -68.66
CA ALA A 731 4.32 -11.58 -67.72
C ALA A 731 5.22 -10.33 -67.57
N PRO A 732 4.63 -9.17 -67.23
CA PRO A 732 5.38 -7.94 -67.03
C PRO A 732 6.42 -8.10 -65.92
N ARG A 733 7.68 -7.75 -66.20
CA ARG A 733 8.79 -7.89 -65.24
C ARG A 733 8.91 -6.68 -64.32
N HIS A 734 9.40 -6.93 -63.11
CA HIS A 734 9.59 -5.88 -62.11
C HIS A 734 10.90 -5.10 -62.38
N CYS A 735 10.82 -4.01 -63.16
CA CYS A 735 11.97 -3.13 -63.43
C CYS A 735 11.66 -1.68 -63.03
N ALA A 736 12.58 -1.02 -62.33
CA ALA A 736 12.34 0.34 -61.83
C ALA A 736 12.05 1.30 -63.00
N HIS A 737 10.97 2.10 -62.86
CA HIS A 737 10.55 3.15 -63.79
C HIS A 737 10.02 2.75 -65.17
N THR A 738 9.72 1.48 -65.44
CA THR A 738 9.08 1.05 -66.71
C THR A 738 7.55 1.11 -66.67
N PRO A 739 6.85 1.25 -67.81
CA PRO A 739 5.38 1.14 -67.91
C PRO A 739 4.84 -0.17 -67.34
N GLU A 740 5.60 -1.25 -67.51
CA GLU A 740 5.30 -2.60 -66.99
C GLU A 740 5.20 -2.63 -65.47
N ASN A 741 6.12 -1.93 -64.80
CA ASN A 741 6.12 -1.84 -63.34
C ASN A 741 4.95 -0.96 -62.82
N ARG A 742 4.48 0.03 -63.60
CA ARG A 742 3.25 0.76 -63.26
C ARG A 742 2.02 -0.14 -63.36
N LEU A 743 1.90 -0.92 -64.43
CA LEU A 743 0.83 -1.90 -64.61
C LEU A 743 0.83 -2.93 -63.48
N LEU A 744 2.00 -3.46 -63.12
CA LEU A 744 2.16 -4.44 -62.05
C LEU A 744 1.79 -3.88 -60.66
N ASN A 745 2.18 -2.64 -60.36
CA ASN A 745 1.83 -1.99 -59.09
C ASN A 745 0.33 -1.64 -59.01
N SER A 746 -0.26 -1.22 -60.13
CA SER A 746 -1.70 -0.99 -60.24
C SER A 746 -2.49 -2.29 -60.03
N LEU A 747 -2.10 -3.39 -60.67
CA LEU A 747 -2.68 -4.73 -60.44
C LEU A 747 -2.61 -5.12 -58.95
N LYS A 748 -1.41 -5.06 -58.35
CA LYS A 748 -1.20 -5.42 -56.93
C LYS A 748 -2.07 -4.58 -55.98
N SER A 749 -2.21 -3.28 -56.24
CA SER A 749 -3.04 -2.39 -55.42
C SER A 749 -4.53 -2.74 -55.52
N HIS A 750 -5.01 -3.12 -56.71
CA HIS A 750 -6.40 -3.50 -56.92
C HIS A 750 -6.72 -4.92 -56.42
N MET A 751 -5.76 -5.84 -56.47
CA MET A 751 -5.85 -7.16 -55.82
C MET A 751 -6.01 -7.02 -54.30
N ARG A 752 -5.21 -6.17 -53.64
CA ARG A 752 -5.29 -5.93 -52.19
C ARG A 752 -6.61 -5.28 -51.74
N SER A 753 -7.29 -4.58 -52.64
CA SER A 753 -8.55 -3.89 -52.33
C SER A 753 -9.79 -4.68 -52.73
N GLY A 754 -9.64 -5.94 -53.17
CA GLY A 754 -10.76 -6.84 -53.46
C GLY A 754 -11.58 -6.45 -54.70
N LYS A 755 -10.98 -5.74 -55.66
CA LYS A 755 -11.70 -5.21 -56.84
C LYS A 755 -11.75 -6.15 -58.06
N TYR A 756 -11.22 -7.36 -57.95
CA TYR A 756 -11.21 -8.38 -59.02
C TYR A 756 -12.07 -9.57 -58.63
N THR A 757 -12.75 -10.18 -59.61
CA THR A 757 -13.48 -11.43 -59.39
C THR A 757 -12.49 -12.59 -59.22
N ARG A 758 -12.98 -13.73 -58.70
CA ARG A 758 -12.16 -14.93 -58.46
C ARG A 758 -11.51 -15.45 -59.75
N GLU A 759 -12.26 -15.47 -60.84
CA GLU A 759 -11.78 -15.85 -62.18
C GLU A 759 -10.68 -14.91 -62.70
N GLN A 760 -10.82 -13.60 -62.46
CA GLN A 760 -9.82 -12.60 -62.85
C GLN A 760 -8.53 -12.72 -62.04
N LEU A 761 -8.65 -13.01 -60.74
CA LEU A 761 -7.49 -13.28 -59.88
C LEU A 761 -6.75 -14.54 -60.31
N ASP A 762 -7.47 -15.62 -60.64
CA ASP A 762 -6.87 -16.86 -61.11
C ASP A 762 -6.16 -16.66 -62.47
N ALA A 763 -6.74 -15.88 -63.38
CA ALA A 763 -6.11 -15.52 -64.65
C ALA A 763 -4.83 -14.68 -64.46
N ILE A 764 -4.81 -13.73 -63.53
CA ILE A 764 -3.62 -12.94 -63.20
C ILE A 764 -2.52 -13.83 -62.59
N LEU A 765 -2.90 -14.68 -61.63
CA LEU A 765 -1.97 -15.55 -60.90
C LEU A 765 -1.37 -16.66 -61.78
N LYS A 766 -2.06 -17.06 -62.86
CA LYS A 766 -1.54 -17.99 -63.87
C LYS A 766 -0.23 -17.50 -64.51
N TYR A 767 -0.10 -16.19 -64.75
CA TYR A 767 1.06 -15.62 -65.46
C TYR A 767 2.10 -14.98 -64.52
N LEU A 768 1.78 -14.76 -63.24
CA LEU A 768 2.71 -14.20 -62.25
C LEU A 768 3.15 -15.24 -61.20
N PRO A 769 3.96 -16.26 -61.54
CA PRO A 769 4.35 -17.32 -60.61
C PRO A 769 5.49 -16.84 -59.71
N GLY A 770 5.15 -16.33 -58.53
CA GLY A 770 6.16 -15.93 -57.55
C GLY A 770 5.56 -15.52 -56.21
N ARG A 771 5.58 -16.44 -55.26
CA ARG A 771 5.18 -16.33 -53.82
C ARG A 771 3.70 -16.57 -53.52
N ARG A 772 3.31 -17.85 -53.47
CA ARG A 772 2.14 -18.36 -52.69
C ARG A 772 2.26 -18.13 -51.15
N ARG A 773 3.18 -17.30 -50.66
CA ARG A 773 3.50 -17.15 -49.22
C ARG A 773 3.28 -15.75 -48.63
N GLU A 774 2.75 -14.78 -49.38
CA GLU A 774 2.51 -13.41 -48.88
C GLU A 774 1.04 -12.93 -48.96
N TYR A 775 0.11 -13.84 -49.21
CA TYR A 775 -1.32 -13.52 -49.29
C TYR A 775 -2.13 -14.52 -48.46
N PRO A 776 -3.23 -14.07 -47.81
CA PRO A 776 -4.07 -14.97 -47.01
C PRO A 776 -4.51 -16.17 -47.82
N ALA A 777 -4.69 -17.33 -47.17
CA ALA A 777 -5.26 -18.49 -47.82
C ALA A 777 -6.62 -18.12 -48.44
N LEU A 778 -6.98 -18.77 -49.54
CA LEU A 778 -8.24 -18.54 -50.27
C LEU A 778 -9.51 -18.71 -49.42
N ASP A 779 -9.38 -19.17 -48.17
CA ASP A 779 -10.45 -19.34 -47.19
C ASP A 779 -10.60 -18.15 -46.21
N ASP A 780 -9.70 -17.16 -46.23
CA ASP A 780 -9.67 -16.03 -45.27
C ASP A 780 -10.26 -14.71 -45.82
N LEU A 781 -10.95 -14.74 -46.97
CA LEU A 781 -11.71 -13.57 -47.44
C LEU A 781 -13.10 -13.56 -46.79
N PRO A 782 -13.56 -12.43 -46.21
CA PRO A 782 -14.88 -12.35 -45.61
C PRO A 782 -15.93 -12.70 -46.66
N GLY A 783 -16.72 -13.74 -46.38
CA GLY A 783 -17.83 -14.17 -47.20
C GLY A 783 -18.72 -12.98 -47.56
N GLN A 784 -19.10 -12.92 -48.83
CA GLN A 784 -20.13 -12.01 -49.32
C GLN A 784 -21.36 -12.16 -48.42
N LYS A 785 -21.63 -11.18 -47.57
CA LYS A 785 -22.98 -11.00 -47.05
C LYS A 785 -23.79 -10.41 -48.17
N GLU A 786 -24.55 -11.28 -48.81
CA GLU A 786 -25.73 -10.97 -49.61
C GLU A 786 -26.55 -9.90 -48.86
N SER A 787 -26.59 -8.69 -49.41
CA SER A 787 -27.63 -7.74 -49.06
C SER A 787 -28.86 -8.10 -49.90
N CYS A 788 -29.68 -9.00 -49.37
CA CYS A 788 -31.02 -9.22 -49.90
C CYS A 788 -31.91 -8.07 -49.41
N GLU A 789 -32.55 -7.40 -50.36
CA GLU A 789 -33.64 -6.46 -50.16
C GLU A 789 -34.78 -7.13 -49.37
N GLN A 790 -35.48 -6.38 -48.51
CA GLN A 790 -36.92 -6.12 -48.67
C GLN A 790 -37.52 -5.32 -47.51
N HIS A 791 -38.35 -4.37 -47.93
CA HIS A 791 -39.43 -3.64 -47.26
C HIS A 791 -39.99 -4.18 -45.93
N VAL A 792 -40.39 -3.27 -45.01
CA VAL A 792 -41.78 -3.09 -44.48
C VAL A 792 -41.88 -1.78 -43.64
N VAL A 793 -42.63 -0.80 -44.17
CA VAL A 793 -43.79 0.00 -43.67
C VAL A 793 -43.97 0.31 -42.15
N PRO A 794 -44.57 1.47 -41.76
CA PRO A 794 -44.39 2.13 -40.46
C PRO A 794 -45.56 1.97 -39.45
N GLY A 795 -45.27 2.34 -38.19
CA GLY A 795 -46.22 2.94 -37.26
C GLY A 795 -46.93 2.01 -36.27
N VAL A 796 -46.90 2.42 -34.99
CA VAL A 796 -48.01 2.48 -34.01
C VAL A 796 -47.50 2.22 -32.57
N LEU A 797 -47.66 3.26 -31.74
CA LEU A 797 -47.57 3.35 -30.26
C LEU A 797 -48.50 2.32 -29.57
N PRO A 798 -48.32 1.91 -28.28
CA PRO A 798 -48.43 2.86 -27.15
C PRO A 798 -47.76 2.53 -25.77
N ALA A 799 -47.67 3.60 -24.98
CA ALA A 799 -48.02 3.77 -23.56
C ALA A 799 -47.35 2.98 -22.39
N ARG A 800 -46.86 3.79 -21.42
CA ARG A 800 -46.92 3.68 -19.93
C ARG A 800 -46.21 2.46 -19.30
N SER A 801 -45.55 2.49 -18.14
CA SER A 801 -45.64 3.25 -16.87
C SER A 801 -44.29 3.09 -16.13
N CYS A 802 -43.69 4.11 -15.51
CA CYS A 802 -43.86 4.57 -14.11
C CYS A 802 -43.58 3.52 -13.01
N GLY A 803 -42.62 3.84 -12.12
CA GLY A 803 -42.39 3.27 -10.77
C GLY A 803 -40.96 3.60 -10.30
N SER A 804 -40.66 4.71 -9.60
CA SER A 804 -40.75 4.96 -8.14
C SER A 804 -40.04 3.88 -7.30
N ALA A 805 -39.26 4.14 -6.25
CA ALA A 805 -38.73 5.31 -5.55
C ALA A 805 -37.71 4.78 -4.52
N GLU A 806 -37.03 5.69 -3.83
CA GLU A 806 -36.61 5.66 -2.40
C GLU A 806 -35.12 5.90 -2.11
N GLY A 807 -34.92 6.77 -1.11
CA GLY A 807 -33.67 7.00 -0.42
C GLY A 807 -33.64 8.35 0.31
N ALA A 808 -34.39 8.47 1.40
CA ALA A 808 -34.19 9.47 2.43
C ALA A 808 -33.69 8.76 3.71
N VAL A 809 -32.55 9.20 4.25
CA VAL A 809 -32.25 9.51 5.68
C VAL A 809 -31.03 10.43 5.68
#